data_AF-A0A9E8SED9-F1
#
_entry.id   AF-A0A9E8SED9-F1
#
_cell.length_a   1.000
_cell.length_b   1.000
_cell.length_c   1.000
_cell.angle_alpha   90.00
_cell.angle_beta   90.00
_cell.angle_gamma   90.00
#
_symmetry.space_group_name_H-M   'P 1'
#
loop_
_entity.id
_entity.type
_entity.pdbx_description
1 polymer ?
#
loop_
_entity_poly.entity_id
_entity_poly.type
_entity_poly.pdbx_seq_one_letter_code
_entity_poly.pdbx_strand_id
1 'polypeptide(L)'
;MKKTQLFLILTFGFYFSSAQKSNLKSLEFLEQKAGEFAWTNKDSAYHYFNKVKILARAEKDWKALAENYINTIRSAAYHSRKELDLETISKNLDELNMLFVHQNTFFSTHPDYLFYKNCLLNDRATYYFQLDDYGLAQDTFDALIENILTNGLETITPGNIDLLSSAYIYKAKMYSDEGKYELSKVYFERNLRLLEDLKPNDKKYLFANYSLLGELYKRQANYEKSNTYFIPSLKYKLRTNGKKNGIVTDAQNIFSNHIKLEQIDSATFYLKLIKAHLKDGDTYEPRYHHAKAELFKAAGNYEDALTEQQVVLNLYREKWTTKKHLEVAQSHRSIALTLSELNKPEKALQAYNLAIDELTDSKTINSTVNKTELLKLYNDKTDVLLKLKNNSEAFATANRAITLLDSLKPSFKTETDKLFIVDQAYPIFENGLKAAYNLYIKTKDFNFINQAFFISEKSKSTLLLEALLSAKVTTFKTVPHSLLTKEKQLKTKINFIEKKIDKSKTDLNVLMDDLFNVKKEYNDIVETIENNYKSYYDLKYNSKVASIETMQLFLGKDDVLLSYFYGKESLFVISITKTEKHFTQVQLNETIENLVKEVYILLSNPKSDLGILHDKSFELYSLILESHLQYSNKKNLIVLPDGLLNYIPFSALTTNESNYNYLLEDYAISYANSATLLLQLQERKQNNNNVLAFAPTFKNSSLLTLPNNKKEAQQVLSHFSGDLYSGIGASLGKV
;
A
#
# COMPACT_ATOMS: atom_id res chain seq x y z
N MET A 1 21.20 -9.46 16.54
CA MET A 1 20.75 -8.24 17.26
C MET A 1 20.98 -8.24 18.78
N LYS A 2 21.88 -9.04 19.36
CA LYS A 2 22.27 -8.90 20.79
C LYS A 2 23.64 -8.24 21.01
N LYS A 3 24.37 -7.85 19.94
CA LYS A 3 25.74 -7.30 20.05
C LYS A 3 26.08 -6.14 19.09
N THR A 4 25.13 -5.59 18.32
CA THR A 4 25.43 -4.41 17.47
C THR A 4 25.18 -3.06 18.13
N GLN A 5 24.57 -3.03 19.32
CA GLN A 5 24.53 -1.83 20.16
C GLN A 5 25.72 -1.76 21.14
N LEU A 6 26.67 -2.70 21.05
CA LEU A 6 27.85 -2.72 21.92
C LEU A 6 28.97 -1.76 21.47
N PHE A 7 28.87 -1.17 20.27
CA PHE A 7 29.95 -0.31 19.75
C PHE A 7 29.93 1.12 20.32
N LEU A 8 28.85 1.52 21.01
CA LEU A 8 28.80 2.75 21.82
C LEU A 8 29.27 2.54 23.28
N ILE A 9 29.59 1.31 23.67
CA ILE A 9 29.98 0.95 25.06
C ILE A 9 31.51 0.96 25.23
N LEU A 10 32.31 1.02 24.16
CA LEU A 10 33.77 0.84 24.23
C LEU A 10 34.63 2.11 24.32
N THR A 11 34.03 3.31 24.35
CA THR A 11 34.78 4.56 24.64
C THR A 11 34.68 5.02 26.09
N PHE A 12 33.91 4.33 26.95
CA PHE A 12 33.67 4.73 28.35
C PHE A 12 34.49 3.96 29.39
N GLY A 13 35.38 3.06 28.97
CA GLY A 13 36.04 2.11 29.85
C GLY A 13 37.53 2.37 30.01
N PHE A 14 37.97 3.52 30.50
CA PHE A 14 39.24 3.67 31.24
C PHE A 14 39.28 5.06 31.86
N TYR A 15 38.78 5.22 33.10
CA TYR A 15 39.46 5.98 34.15
C TYR A 15 38.80 5.75 35.51
N PHE A 16 39.66 5.43 36.48
CA PHE A 16 39.55 5.48 37.94
C PHE A 16 38.77 4.41 38.74
N SER A 17 39.61 3.63 39.44
CA SER A 17 39.38 3.06 40.76
C SER A 17 39.26 4.13 41.85
N SER A 18 38.55 3.74 42.92
CA SER A 18 38.55 4.28 44.28
C SER A 18 37.97 5.68 44.51
N ALA A 19 36.67 5.74 44.84
CA ALA A 19 36.16 6.65 45.86
C ALA A 19 34.89 6.08 46.51
N GLN A 20 34.92 5.97 47.83
CA GLN A 20 33.85 5.49 48.71
C GLN A 20 32.58 6.35 48.65
N LYS A 21 31.43 5.67 48.71
CA LYS A 21 30.19 6.08 49.41
C LYS A 21 29.94 7.60 49.56
N SER A 22 29.68 8.32 48.47
CA SER A 22 29.01 9.63 48.54
C SER A 22 28.07 9.98 47.37
N ASN A 23 28.02 9.19 46.29
CA ASN A 23 27.34 9.63 45.05
C ASN A 23 26.13 8.77 44.65
N LEU A 24 25.08 8.80 45.46
CA LEU A 24 23.72 8.42 45.00
C LEU A 24 23.02 9.56 44.21
N LYS A 25 23.68 10.72 44.05
CA LYS A 25 23.14 11.94 43.40
C LYS A 25 23.95 12.51 42.23
N SER A 26 25.12 11.98 41.89
CA SER A 26 25.92 12.49 40.76
C SER A 26 25.27 12.12 39.42
N LEU A 27 25.34 13.04 38.45
CA LEU A 27 24.83 12.86 37.09
C LEU A 27 25.33 11.56 36.44
N GLU A 28 26.63 11.29 36.55
CA GLU A 28 27.29 10.09 36.00
C GLU A 28 26.68 8.77 36.52
N PHE A 29 26.38 8.69 37.83
CA PHE A 29 25.70 7.53 38.42
C PHE A 29 24.30 7.32 37.83
N LEU A 30 23.54 8.41 37.65
CA LEU A 30 22.19 8.35 37.10
C LEU A 30 22.21 7.95 35.62
N GLU A 31 23.19 8.41 34.86
CA GLU A 31 23.42 8.01 33.46
C GLU A 31 23.81 6.54 33.35
N GLN A 32 24.70 6.07 34.21
CA GLN A 32 25.07 4.65 34.28
C GLN A 32 23.82 3.79 34.54
N LYS A 33 23.00 4.16 35.53
CA LYS A 33 21.75 3.46 35.83
C LYS A 33 20.78 3.51 34.67
N ALA A 34 20.63 4.67 34.02
CA ALA A 34 19.79 4.78 32.83
C ALA A 34 20.26 3.82 31.71
N GLY A 35 21.58 3.75 31.47
CA GLY A 35 22.18 2.85 30.49
C GLY A 35 21.99 1.35 30.81
N GLU A 36 22.11 0.96 32.08
CA GLU A 36 21.85 -0.42 32.54
C GLU A 36 20.42 -0.87 32.21
N PHE A 37 19.44 0.01 32.39
CA PHE A 37 18.03 -0.31 32.21
C PHE A 37 17.49 -0.03 30.80
N ALA A 38 18.16 0.81 30.01
CA ALA A 38 17.69 1.34 28.72
C ALA A 38 17.16 0.30 27.72
N TRP A 39 17.62 -0.95 27.82
CA TRP A 39 17.28 -2.04 26.89
C TRP A 39 16.67 -3.26 27.61
N THR A 40 16.45 -3.17 28.92
CA THR A 40 16.09 -4.30 29.78
C THR A 40 14.80 -4.04 30.56
N ASN A 41 14.64 -2.87 31.17
CA ASN A 41 13.48 -2.50 31.99
C ASN A 41 13.03 -1.07 31.68
N LYS A 42 11.84 -0.93 31.09
CA LYS A 42 11.30 0.33 30.59
C LYS A 42 11.09 1.35 31.73
N ASP A 43 10.37 0.97 32.77
CA ASP A 43 10.00 1.90 33.86
C ASP A 43 11.22 2.39 34.61
N SER A 44 12.17 1.48 34.88
CA SER A 44 13.44 1.83 35.51
C SER A 44 14.24 2.77 34.61
N ALA A 45 14.33 2.47 33.31
CA ALA A 45 15.02 3.34 32.36
C ALA A 45 14.42 4.75 32.37
N TYR A 46 13.09 4.86 32.29
CA TYR A 46 12.40 6.15 32.25
C TYR A 46 12.56 6.95 33.54
N HIS A 47 12.51 6.28 34.69
CA HIS A 47 12.81 6.89 35.99
C HIS A 47 14.20 7.52 36.02
N TYR A 48 15.24 6.78 35.60
CA TYR A 48 16.60 7.30 35.60
C TYR A 48 16.82 8.36 34.51
N PHE A 49 16.27 8.19 33.30
CA PHE A 49 16.31 9.24 32.27
C PHE A 49 15.69 10.55 32.77
N ASN A 50 14.54 10.50 33.42
CA ASN A 50 13.91 11.70 33.97
C ASN A 50 14.77 12.37 35.05
N LYS A 51 15.41 11.59 35.93
CA LYS A 51 16.33 12.14 36.93
C LYS A 51 17.55 12.81 36.29
N VAL A 52 18.14 12.20 35.26
CA VAL A 52 19.24 12.80 34.49
C VAL A 52 18.80 14.12 33.86
N LYS A 53 17.62 14.18 33.22
CA LYS A 53 17.10 15.43 32.61
C LYS A 53 16.96 16.55 33.63
N ILE A 54 16.42 16.25 34.81
CA ILE A 54 16.24 17.25 35.88
C ILE A 54 17.60 17.78 36.34
N LEU A 55 18.55 16.88 36.61
CA LEU A 55 19.87 17.26 37.13
C LEU A 55 20.71 17.99 36.08
N ALA A 56 20.77 17.47 34.84
CA ALA A 56 21.49 18.11 33.73
C ALA A 56 20.96 19.52 33.44
N ARG A 57 19.63 19.74 33.50
CA ARG A 57 19.05 21.08 33.38
C ARG A 57 19.47 22.01 34.53
N ALA A 58 19.48 21.50 35.76
CA ALA A 58 19.87 22.28 36.93
C ALA A 58 21.37 22.68 36.88
N GLU A 59 22.21 21.77 36.41
CA GLU A 59 23.66 21.98 36.24
C GLU A 59 24.02 22.72 34.95
N LYS A 60 23.03 22.99 34.08
CA LYS A 60 23.19 23.56 32.74
C LYS A 60 24.12 22.73 31.83
N ASP A 61 24.18 21.42 32.06
CA ASP A 61 24.86 20.48 31.19
C ASP A 61 23.96 20.15 29.98
N TRP A 62 24.00 21.02 28.98
CA TRP A 62 23.19 20.87 27.77
C TRP A 62 23.60 19.69 26.91
N LYS A 63 24.87 19.26 27.00
CA LYS A 63 25.39 18.08 26.30
C LYS A 63 24.75 16.82 26.87
N ALA A 64 24.89 16.60 28.17
CA ALA A 64 24.29 15.45 28.87
C ALA A 64 22.77 15.44 28.67
N LEU A 65 22.12 16.61 28.70
CA LEU A 65 20.69 16.72 28.44
C LEU A 65 20.30 16.27 27.02
N ALA A 66 21.04 16.70 25.99
CA ALA A 66 20.80 16.29 24.61
C ALA A 66 21.01 14.78 24.40
N GLU A 67 22.10 14.23 24.94
CA GLU A 67 22.38 12.80 24.91
C GLU A 67 21.28 11.99 25.62
N ASN A 68 20.77 12.50 26.74
CA ASN A 68 19.70 11.86 27.47
C ASN A 68 18.38 11.81 26.68
N TYR A 69 18.04 12.88 25.95
CA TYR A 69 16.90 12.87 25.04
C TYR A 69 17.03 11.82 23.95
N ILE A 70 18.19 11.78 23.28
CA ILE A 70 18.48 10.79 22.23
C ILE A 70 18.37 9.37 22.80
N ASN A 71 18.93 9.11 23.98
CA ASN A 71 18.87 7.80 24.64
C ASN A 71 17.44 7.44 25.07
N THR A 72 16.65 8.40 25.54
CA THR A 72 15.22 8.19 25.85
C THR A 72 14.46 7.77 24.58
N ILE A 73 14.65 8.50 23.48
CA ILE A 73 14.00 8.21 22.19
C ILE A 73 14.35 6.80 21.71
N ARG A 74 15.63 6.45 21.72
CA ARG A 74 16.10 5.14 21.24
C ARG A 74 15.66 4.00 22.15
N SER A 75 15.69 4.21 23.47
CA SER A 75 15.16 3.26 24.45
C SER A 75 13.66 3.05 24.23
N ALA A 76 12.88 4.13 24.08
CA ALA A 76 11.46 4.06 23.75
C ALA A 76 11.20 3.32 22.43
N ALA A 77 11.96 3.60 21.37
CA ALA A 77 11.86 2.88 20.10
C ALA A 77 12.21 1.38 20.22
N TYR A 78 13.16 1.03 21.09
CA TYR A 78 13.51 -0.36 21.36
C TYR A 78 12.40 -1.10 22.13
N HIS A 79 11.91 -0.50 23.21
CA HIS A 79 10.79 -1.03 24.00
C HIS A 79 9.47 -1.02 23.22
N SER A 80 9.35 -0.16 22.20
CA SER A 80 8.19 -0.11 21.31
C SER A 80 7.94 -1.42 20.56
N ARG A 81 8.95 -2.30 20.43
CA ARG A 81 8.75 -3.66 19.92
C ARG A 81 7.86 -4.52 20.81
N LYS A 82 7.78 -4.18 22.09
CA LYS A 82 6.97 -4.87 23.10
C LYS A 82 5.75 -4.07 23.52
N GLU A 83 5.76 -2.74 23.54
CA GLU A 83 4.64 -1.94 24.08
C GLU A 83 4.20 -0.73 23.24
N LEU A 84 4.89 -0.41 22.13
CA LEU A 84 4.69 0.78 21.30
C LEU A 84 4.51 2.10 22.09
N ASP A 85 5.55 2.93 22.15
CA ASP A 85 5.56 4.18 22.92
C ASP A 85 5.83 5.40 22.04
N LEU A 86 4.89 5.67 21.12
CA LEU A 86 4.99 6.77 20.15
C LEU A 86 4.94 8.16 20.82
N GLU A 87 4.26 8.28 21.94
CA GLU A 87 4.11 9.54 22.66
C GLU A 87 5.43 9.96 23.32
N THR A 88 6.11 9.03 24.00
CA THR A 88 7.44 9.30 24.56
C THR A 88 8.41 9.66 23.45
N ILE A 89 8.39 8.97 22.31
CA ILE A 89 9.27 9.30 21.17
C ILE A 89 8.98 10.72 20.67
N SER A 90 7.72 11.04 20.34
CA SER A 90 7.33 12.35 19.81
C SER A 90 7.71 13.49 20.76
N LYS A 91 7.34 13.37 22.04
CA LYS A 91 7.61 14.39 23.05
C LYS A 91 9.09 14.68 23.19
N ASN A 92 9.93 13.63 23.25
CA ASN A 92 11.37 13.82 23.41
C ASN A 92 12.04 14.34 22.12
N LEU A 93 11.51 14.02 20.93
CA LEU A 93 11.95 14.63 19.67
C LEU A 93 11.67 16.13 19.65
N ASP A 94 10.50 16.56 20.12
CA ASP A 94 10.12 17.97 20.17
C ASP A 94 10.92 18.73 21.24
N GLU A 95 11.08 18.15 22.43
CA GLU A 95 11.90 18.74 23.50
C GLU A 95 13.38 18.87 23.10
N LEU A 96 13.95 17.87 22.40
CA LEU A 96 15.32 17.96 21.89
C LEU A 96 15.48 19.06 20.83
N ASN A 97 14.50 19.18 19.93
CA ASN A 97 14.50 20.25 18.93
C ASN A 97 14.41 21.64 19.60
N MET A 98 13.54 21.78 20.60
CA MET A 98 13.42 23.01 21.39
C MET A 98 14.69 23.33 22.19
N LEU A 99 15.38 22.32 22.73
CA LEU A 99 16.67 22.49 23.38
C LEU A 99 17.71 23.10 22.43
N PHE A 100 17.81 22.61 21.20
CA PHE A 100 18.72 23.16 20.20
C PHE A 100 18.38 24.60 19.81
N VAL A 101 17.09 24.94 19.71
CA VAL A 101 16.64 26.31 19.43
C VAL A 101 17.00 27.25 20.60
N HIS A 102 16.67 26.88 21.83
CA HIS A 102 16.88 27.74 23.00
C HIS A 102 18.34 27.87 23.42
N GLN A 103 19.15 26.83 23.23
CA GLN A 103 20.56 26.81 23.60
C GLN A 103 21.48 26.88 22.36
N ASN A 104 21.01 27.53 21.28
CA ASN A 104 21.75 27.62 20.02
C ASN A 104 23.17 28.18 20.19
N THR A 105 23.36 29.16 21.10
CA THR A 105 24.69 29.73 21.37
C THR A 105 25.70 28.68 21.88
N PHE A 106 25.25 27.77 22.76
CA PHE A 106 26.09 26.67 23.22
C PHE A 106 26.37 25.69 22.08
N PHE A 107 25.32 25.22 21.43
CA PHE A 107 25.39 24.15 20.44
C PHE A 107 26.12 24.54 19.17
N SER A 108 25.90 25.75 18.63
CA SER A 108 26.56 26.21 17.40
C SER A 108 28.09 26.22 17.49
N THR A 109 28.65 26.30 18.70
CA THR A 109 30.10 26.23 18.96
C THR A 109 30.60 24.86 19.44
N HIS A 110 29.69 23.91 19.71
CA HIS A 110 30.05 22.63 20.30
C HIS A 110 30.49 21.62 19.22
N PRO A 111 31.66 20.94 19.36
CA PRO A 111 32.18 20.03 18.34
C PRO A 111 31.22 18.91 17.92
N ASP A 112 30.44 18.39 18.88
CA ASP A 112 29.53 17.27 18.66
C ASP A 112 28.12 17.70 18.19
N TYR A 113 27.84 19.01 18.09
CA TYR A 113 26.50 19.49 17.79
C TYR A 113 25.96 18.97 16.47
N LEU A 114 26.81 18.93 15.43
CA LEU A 114 26.40 18.42 14.13
C LEU A 114 25.95 16.95 14.21
N PHE A 115 26.64 16.15 15.01
CA PHE A 115 26.27 14.75 15.25
C PHE A 115 24.94 14.63 16.01
N TYR A 116 24.70 15.46 17.02
CA TYR A 116 23.42 15.45 17.75
C TYR A 116 22.25 15.91 16.86
N LYS A 117 22.46 16.92 16.02
CA LYS A 117 21.48 17.36 15.02
C LYS A 117 21.16 16.23 14.03
N ASN A 118 22.18 15.51 13.56
CA ASN A 118 22.01 14.35 12.70
C ASN A 118 21.25 13.21 13.39
N CYS A 119 21.51 12.96 14.68
CA CYS A 119 20.74 12.00 15.46
C CYS A 119 19.25 12.39 15.55
N LEU A 120 18.95 13.66 15.83
CA LEU A 120 17.58 14.17 15.85
C LEU A 120 16.87 13.95 14.50
N LEU A 121 17.53 14.29 13.38
CA LEU A 121 16.97 14.07 12.04
C LEU A 121 16.72 12.60 11.76
N ASN A 122 17.68 11.70 12.04
CA ASN A 122 17.50 10.26 11.85
C ASN A 122 16.35 9.70 12.68
N ASP A 123 16.27 10.07 13.96
CA ASP A 123 15.28 9.54 14.89
C ASP A 123 13.88 10.08 14.56
N ARG A 124 13.78 11.34 14.11
CA ARG A 124 12.54 11.95 13.60
C ARG A 124 12.08 11.33 12.29
N ALA A 125 12.99 11.13 11.33
CA ALA A 125 12.66 10.47 10.07
C ALA A 125 12.20 9.03 10.28
N THR A 126 12.86 8.30 11.20
CA THR A 126 12.46 6.94 11.60
C THR A 126 11.09 6.94 12.29
N TYR A 127 10.79 7.96 13.08
CA TYR A 127 9.47 8.14 13.69
C TYR A 127 8.38 8.36 12.64
N TYR A 128 8.60 9.25 11.66
CA TYR A 128 7.66 9.44 10.54
C TYR A 128 7.49 8.18 9.72
N PHE A 129 8.56 7.40 9.49
CA PHE A 129 8.48 6.10 8.86
C PHE A 129 7.57 5.13 9.65
N GLN A 130 7.62 5.11 10.98
CA GLN A 130 6.74 4.28 11.82
C GLN A 130 5.26 4.69 11.79
N LEU A 131 4.97 5.93 11.39
CA LEU A 131 3.62 6.45 11.20
C LEU A 131 3.09 6.26 9.77
N ASP A 132 3.89 5.64 8.89
CA ASP A 132 3.68 5.59 7.44
C ASP A 132 3.59 7.00 6.80
N ASP A 133 4.31 7.98 7.36
CA ASP A 133 4.38 9.35 6.83
C ASP A 133 5.59 9.51 5.91
N TYR A 134 5.54 8.84 4.75
CA TYR A 134 6.70 8.72 3.87
C TYR A 134 7.17 10.04 3.27
N GLY A 135 6.27 11.01 3.06
CA GLY A 135 6.66 12.36 2.61
C GLY A 135 7.60 13.03 3.61
N LEU A 136 7.13 13.20 4.86
CA LEU A 136 7.95 13.82 5.92
C LEU A 136 9.20 12.99 6.24
N ALA A 137 9.11 11.67 6.21
CA ALA A 137 10.26 10.80 6.43
C ALA A 137 11.32 10.99 5.34
N GLN A 138 10.94 11.03 4.06
CA GLN A 138 11.85 11.26 2.93
C GLN A 138 12.53 12.62 3.04
N ASP A 139 11.76 13.70 3.26
CA ASP A 139 12.29 15.06 3.39
C ASP A 139 13.29 15.16 4.56
N THR A 140 12.97 14.54 5.69
CA THR A 140 13.84 14.56 6.88
C THR A 140 15.11 13.73 6.65
N PHE A 141 15.03 12.60 5.95
CA PHE A 141 16.23 11.82 5.57
C PHE A 141 17.08 12.55 4.52
N ASP A 142 16.49 13.31 3.61
CA ASP A 142 17.25 14.12 2.64
C ASP A 142 18.03 15.22 3.35
N ALA A 143 17.41 15.92 4.30
CA ALA A 143 18.12 16.89 5.14
C ALA A 143 19.28 16.25 5.93
N LEU A 144 19.11 15.02 6.43
CA LEU A 144 20.18 14.28 7.10
C LEU A 144 21.32 13.92 6.15
N ILE A 145 21.00 13.42 4.96
CA ILE A 145 21.99 13.02 3.94
C ILE A 145 22.78 14.24 3.50
N GLU A 146 22.10 15.35 3.19
CA GLU A 146 22.72 16.62 2.82
C GLU A 146 23.68 17.06 3.93
N ASN A 147 23.22 17.11 5.18
CA ASN A 147 24.01 17.58 6.31
C ASN A 147 25.27 16.73 6.60
N ILE A 148 25.21 15.41 6.32
CA ILE A 148 26.38 14.52 6.46
C ILE A 148 27.35 14.70 5.28
N LEU A 149 26.84 14.89 4.07
CA LEU A 149 27.65 14.90 2.84
C LEU A 149 28.23 16.27 2.47
N THR A 150 27.83 17.36 3.14
CA THR A 150 28.31 18.73 2.85
C THR A 150 29.84 18.85 2.75
N ASN A 151 30.59 18.09 3.56
CA ASN A 151 32.07 18.13 3.60
C ASN A 151 32.75 16.94 2.89
N GLY A 152 32.00 16.18 2.06
CA GLY A 152 32.51 15.01 1.34
C GLY A 152 32.68 13.74 2.18
N LEU A 153 32.84 12.58 1.52
CA LEU A 153 32.87 11.26 2.15
C LEU A 153 34.09 11.02 3.06
N GLU A 154 35.22 11.69 2.80
CA GLU A 154 36.50 11.46 3.49
C GLU A 154 36.52 11.99 4.93
N THR A 155 35.55 12.84 5.30
CA THR A 155 35.50 13.52 6.61
C THR A 155 34.41 12.96 7.53
N ILE A 156 33.72 11.88 7.12
CA ILE A 156 32.57 11.34 7.84
C ILE A 156 33.01 10.51 9.05
N THR A 157 32.54 10.89 10.24
CA THR A 157 32.77 10.13 11.47
C THR A 157 32.08 8.75 11.44
N PRO A 158 32.60 7.73 12.15
CA PRO A 158 31.97 6.40 12.20
C PRO A 158 30.48 6.40 12.58
N GLY A 159 30.08 7.32 13.48
CA GLY A 159 28.68 7.52 13.85
C GLY A 159 27.83 8.09 12.73
N ASN A 160 28.33 9.08 11.98
CA ASN A 160 27.63 9.61 10.81
C ASN A 160 27.54 8.58 9.67
N ILE A 161 28.51 7.66 9.52
CA ILE A 161 28.39 6.53 8.58
C ILE A 161 27.18 5.65 8.94
N ASP A 162 26.96 5.38 10.23
CA ASP A 162 25.79 4.59 10.67
C ASP A 162 24.47 5.32 10.42
N LEU A 163 24.41 6.63 10.64
CA LEU A 163 23.23 7.45 10.36
C LEU A 163 22.94 7.54 8.85
N LEU A 164 23.97 7.75 8.03
CA LEU A 164 23.84 7.75 6.57
C LEU A 164 23.41 6.38 6.05
N SER A 165 23.95 5.31 6.63
CA SER A 165 23.56 3.94 6.31
C SER A 165 22.09 3.67 6.65
N SER A 166 21.66 4.11 7.84
CA SER A 166 20.26 4.08 8.26
C SER A 166 19.37 4.83 7.26
N ALA A 167 19.73 6.07 6.90
CA ALA A 167 18.97 6.88 5.95
C ALA A 167 18.79 6.17 4.60
N TYR A 168 19.87 5.65 4.00
CA TYR A 168 19.78 4.91 2.75
C TYR A 168 18.90 3.66 2.86
N ILE A 169 18.99 2.90 3.95
CA ILE A 169 18.14 1.71 4.15
C ILE A 169 16.67 2.10 4.27
N TYR A 170 16.34 3.14 5.02
CA TYR A 170 14.94 3.56 5.18
C TYR A 170 14.38 4.19 3.91
N LYS A 171 15.16 5.00 3.18
CA LYS A 171 14.76 5.47 1.85
C LYS A 171 14.51 4.33 0.89
N ALA A 172 15.40 3.33 0.87
CA ALA A 172 15.21 2.15 0.05
C ALA A 172 13.94 1.37 0.40
N LYS A 173 13.64 1.20 1.70
CA LYS A 173 12.40 0.55 2.16
C LYS A 173 11.16 1.33 1.75
N MET A 174 11.12 2.65 1.99
CA MET A 174 9.99 3.49 1.58
C MET A 174 9.74 3.39 0.07
N TYR A 175 10.78 3.51 -0.76
CA TYR A 175 10.62 3.32 -2.21
C TYR A 175 10.17 1.90 -2.57
N SER A 176 10.61 0.87 -1.84
CA SER A 176 10.14 -0.50 -2.08
C SER A 176 8.67 -0.70 -1.71
N ASP A 177 8.19 -0.02 -0.67
CA ASP A 177 6.80 -0.09 -0.21
C ASP A 177 5.88 0.77 -1.10
N GLU A 178 6.42 1.83 -1.73
CA GLU A 178 5.79 2.63 -2.80
C GLU A 178 5.91 2.00 -4.20
N GLY A 179 6.44 0.78 -4.35
CA GLY A 179 6.60 0.11 -5.65
C GLY A 179 7.66 0.74 -6.58
N LYS A 180 8.38 1.77 -6.13
CA LYS A 180 9.46 2.46 -6.86
C LYS A 180 10.77 1.67 -6.75
N TYR A 181 10.76 0.46 -7.31
CA TYR A 181 11.82 -0.52 -7.08
C TYR A 181 13.21 -0.11 -7.59
N GLU A 182 13.32 0.62 -8.71
CA GLU A 182 14.61 1.10 -9.21
C GLU A 182 15.23 2.14 -8.27
N LEU A 183 14.42 3.05 -7.72
CA LEU A 183 14.90 4.00 -6.70
C LEU A 183 15.32 3.25 -5.43
N SER A 184 14.53 2.27 -4.98
CA SER A 184 14.88 1.42 -3.83
C SER A 184 16.26 0.77 -4.00
N LYS A 185 16.50 0.17 -5.16
CA LYS A 185 17.76 -0.46 -5.54
C LYS A 185 18.93 0.52 -5.50
N VAL A 186 18.78 1.71 -6.09
CA VAL A 186 19.82 2.76 -6.08
C VAL A 186 20.29 3.06 -4.64
N TYR A 187 19.36 3.17 -3.68
CA TYR A 187 19.72 3.45 -2.30
C TYR A 187 20.37 2.26 -1.58
N PHE A 188 19.94 1.03 -1.84
CA PHE A 188 20.63 -0.15 -1.32
C PHE A 188 22.06 -0.29 -1.90
N GLU A 189 22.24 -0.06 -3.20
CA GLU A 189 23.56 -0.09 -3.84
C GLU A 189 24.47 1.05 -3.37
N ARG A 190 23.92 2.25 -3.12
CA ARG A 190 24.66 3.35 -2.47
C ARG A 190 25.10 2.96 -1.07
N ASN A 191 24.23 2.32 -0.30
CA ASN A 191 24.58 1.83 1.03
C ASN A 191 25.66 0.74 0.99
N LEU A 192 25.60 -0.14 -0.01
CA LEU A 192 26.59 -1.18 -0.21
C LEU A 192 27.97 -0.56 -0.43
N ARG A 193 28.10 0.37 -1.39
CA ARG A 193 29.36 1.08 -1.65
C ARG A 193 29.88 1.82 -0.41
N LEU A 194 28.99 2.52 0.31
CA LEU A 194 29.34 3.20 1.57
C LEU A 194 29.96 2.24 2.59
N LEU A 195 29.37 1.04 2.76
CA LEU A 195 29.86 0.05 3.71
C LEU A 195 31.14 -0.63 3.25
N GLU A 196 31.30 -0.86 1.94
CA GLU A 196 32.52 -1.44 1.37
C GLU A 196 33.71 -0.48 1.49
N ASP A 197 33.51 0.81 1.20
CA ASP A 197 34.55 1.83 1.21
C ASP A 197 34.96 2.21 2.65
N LEU A 198 33.97 2.44 3.53
CA LEU A 198 34.22 3.03 4.85
C LEU A 198 34.11 2.05 6.02
N LYS A 199 33.52 0.86 5.82
CA LYS A 199 33.42 -0.21 6.84
C LYS A 199 33.72 -1.61 6.27
N PRO A 200 34.84 -1.82 5.55
CA PRO A 200 35.13 -3.09 4.83
C PRO A 200 35.17 -4.34 5.72
N ASN A 201 35.51 -4.15 7.00
CA ASN A 201 35.60 -5.20 8.01
C ASN A 201 34.25 -5.53 8.67
N ASP A 202 33.24 -4.67 8.53
CA ASP A 202 31.93 -4.89 9.14
C ASP A 202 31.02 -5.74 8.24
N LYS A 203 31.43 -6.99 8.04
CA LYS A 203 30.73 -7.97 7.18
C LYS A 203 29.29 -8.20 7.59
N LYS A 204 28.94 -7.95 8.86
CA LYS A 204 27.59 -8.17 9.35
C LYS A 204 26.58 -7.17 8.76
N TYR A 205 26.92 -5.89 8.66
CA TYR A 205 26.04 -4.90 8.03
C TYR A 205 25.97 -5.12 6.52
N LEU A 206 27.09 -5.47 5.90
CA LEU A 206 27.16 -5.85 4.49
C LEU A 206 26.17 -6.97 4.14
N PHE A 207 26.22 -8.11 4.82
CA PHE A 207 25.33 -9.24 4.55
C PHE A 207 23.89 -9.00 4.99
N ALA A 208 23.65 -8.10 5.94
CA ALA A 208 22.30 -7.63 6.25
C ALA A 208 21.71 -6.83 5.08
N ASN A 209 22.50 -5.98 4.42
CA ASN A 209 22.08 -5.28 3.20
C ASN A 209 21.82 -6.26 2.04
N TYR A 210 22.64 -7.30 1.88
CA TYR A 210 22.38 -8.35 0.89
C TYR A 210 21.04 -9.04 1.12
N SER A 211 20.68 -9.33 2.36
CA SER A 211 19.34 -9.88 2.66
C SER A 211 18.21 -8.94 2.20
N LEU A 212 18.40 -7.61 2.31
CA LEU A 212 17.42 -6.61 1.89
C LEU A 212 17.33 -6.49 0.35
N LEU A 213 18.47 -6.53 -0.35
CA LEU A 213 18.51 -6.58 -1.82
C LEU A 213 17.89 -7.88 -2.36
N GLY A 214 18.18 -9.02 -1.73
CA GLY A 214 17.55 -10.29 -2.06
C GLY A 214 16.03 -10.22 -1.96
N GLU A 215 15.51 -9.60 -0.89
CA GLU A 215 14.07 -9.38 -0.70
C GLU A 215 13.50 -8.44 -1.76
N LEU A 216 14.19 -7.36 -2.10
CA LEU A 216 13.77 -6.42 -3.15
C LEU A 216 13.63 -7.12 -4.52
N TYR A 217 14.66 -7.88 -4.94
CA TYR A 217 14.60 -8.61 -6.21
C TYR A 217 13.53 -9.72 -6.19
N LYS A 218 13.29 -10.34 -5.03
CA LYS A 218 12.19 -11.31 -4.87
C LYS A 218 10.83 -10.64 -5.05
N ARG A 219 10.61 -9.43 -4.51
CA ARG A 219 9.37 -8.65 -4.73
C ARG A 219 9.15 -8.30 -6.21
N GLN A 220 10.23 -8.13 -6.98
CA GLN A 220 10.17 -7.93 -8.44
C GLN A 220 9.99 -9.23 -9.23
N ALA A 221 9.79 -10.38 -8.57
CA ALA A 221 9.81 -11.71 -9.18
C ALA A 221 11.13 -12.06 -9.93
N ASN A 222 12.23 -11.35 -9.65
CA ASN A 222 13.56 -11.67 -10.20
C ASN A 222 14.30 -12.62 -9.24
N TYR A 223 13.86 -13.88 -9.26
CA TYR A 223 14.29 -14.90 -8.31
C TYR A 223 15.77 -15.30 -8.46
N GLU A 224 16.30 -15.32 -9.68
CA GLU A 224 17.72 -15.61 -9.92
C GLU A 224 18.61 -14.55 -9.27
N LYS A 225 18.32 -13.28 -9.54
CA LYS A 225 19.08 -12.17 -8.97
C LYS A 225 18.90 -12.09 -7.46
N SER A 226 17.70 -12.37 -6.95
CA SER A 226 17.45 -12.51 -5.52
C SER A 226 18.38 -13.53 -4.85
N ASN A 227 18.57 -14.69 -5.47
CA ASN A 227 19.47 -15.74 -4.96
C ASN A 227 20.95 -15.31 -4.92
N THR A 228 21.39 -14.44 -5.83
CA THR A 228 22.77 -13.91 -5.82
C THR A 228 23.11 -13.14 -4.53
N TYR A 229 22.10 -12.60 -3.84
CA TYR A 229 22.29 -11.89 -2.56
C TYR A 229 21.94 -12.76 -1.33
N PHE A 230 20.88 -13.56 -1.38
CA PHE A 230 20.52 -14.42 -0.26
C PHE A 230 21.56 -15.51 0.01
N ILE A 231 22.16 -16.12 -1.03
CA ILE A 231 23.11 -17.22 -0.86
C ILE A 231 24.38 -16.76 -0.11
N PRO A 232 25.06 -15.66 -0.47
CA PRO A 232 26.20 -15.17 0.31
C PRO A 232 25.83 -14.79 1.75
N SER A 233 24.66 -14.16 1.95
CA SER A 233 24.15 -13.84 3.28
C SER A 233 23.95 -15.10 4.15
N LEU A 234 23.32 -16.15 3.59
CA LEU A 234 23.12 -17.43 4.26
C LEU A 234 24.46 -18.09 4.58
N LYS A 235 25.41 -18.13 3.64
CA LYS A 235 26.76 -18.68 3.85
C LYS A 235 27.48 -17.97 5.01
N TYR A 236 27.39 -16.64 5.08
CA TYR A 236 27.94 -15.88 6.21
C TYR A 236 27.27 -16.28 7.53
N LYS A 237 25.94 -16.31 7.58
CA LYS A 237 25.18 -16.69 8.78
C LYS A 237 25.52 -18.11 9.26
N LEU A 238 25.70 -19.07 8.34
CA LEU A 238 26.12 -20.43 8.67
C LEU A 238 27.54 -20.46 9.26
N ARG A 239 28.50 -19.74 8.65
CA ARG A 239 29.90 -19.69 9.11
C ARG A 239 30.07 -19.02 10.47
N THR A 240 29.27 -17.99 10.77
CA THR A 240 29.40 -17.22 12.03
C THR A 240 28.50 -17.72 13.16
N ASN A 241 27.89 -18.91 13.04
CA ASN A 241 26.85 -19.39 13.97
C ASN A 241 25.76 -18.33 14.21
N GLY A 242 25.26 -17.77 13.12
CA GLY A 242 24.20 -16.77 13.11
C GLY A 242 22.93 -17.27 13.82
N LYS A 243 22.04 -16.34 14.16
CA LYS A 243 20.76 -16.73 14.79
C LYS A 243 20.03 -17.71 13.89
N LYS A 244 19.60 -18.84 14.44
CA LYS A 244 18.74 -19.85 13.80
C LYS A 244 17.65 -19.25 12.92
N ASN A 245 16.88 -18.29 13.44
CA ASN A 245 15.79 -17.67 12.69
C ASN A 245 16.26 -17.00 11.39
N GLY A 246 17.45 -16.39 11.40
CA GLY A 246 18.03 -15.75 10.21
C GLY A 246 18.53 -16.76 9.19
N ILE A 247 19.06 -17.90 9.64
CA ILE A 247 19.46 -19.01 8.74
C ILE A 247 18.22 -19.60 8.08
N VAL A 248 17.19 -19.93 8.88
CA VAL A 248 15.94 -20.52 8.39
C VAL A 248 15.22 -19.56 7.43
N THR A 249 15.22 -18.25 7.72
CA THR A 249 14.55 -17.26 6.86
C THR A 249 15.23 -17.12 5.49
N ASP A 250 16.57 -16.99 5.46
CA ASP A 250 17.29 -16.92 4.17
C ASP A 250 17.12 -18.22 3.37
N ALA A 251 17.24 -19.38 4.02
CA ALA A 251 17.05 -20.67 3.38
C ALA A 251 15.62 -20.83 2.83
N GLN A 252 14.60 -20.34 3.55
CA GLN A 252 13.21 -20.33 3.08
C GLN A 252 13.02 -19.40 1.88
N ASN A 253 13.64 -18.22 1.89
CA ASN A 253 13.57 -17.32 0.75
C ASN A 253 14.20 -17.93 -0.51
N ILE A 254 15.37 -18.56 -0.37
CA ILE A 254 16.04 -19.25 -1.49
C ILE A 254 15.23 -20.47 -1.95
N PHE A 255 14.67 -21.24 -1.01
CA PHE A 255 13.74 -22.34 -1.31
C PHE A 255 12.57 -21.85 -2.18
N SER A 256 11.85 -20.82 -1.74
CA SER A 256 10.70 -20.28 -2.48
C SER A 256 11.10 -19.75 -3.86
N ASN A 257 12.27 -19.11 -3.97
CA ASN A 257 12.80 -18.65 -5.24
C ASN A 257 13.04 -19.82 -6.20
N HIS A 258 13.61 -20.93 -5.73
CA HIS A 258 13.80 -22.13 -6.55
C HIS A 258 12.49 -22.80 -6.96
N ILE A 259 11.47 -22.80 -6.09
CA ILE A 259 10.13 -23.27 -6.47
C ILE A 259 9.56 -22.44 -7.63
N LYS A 260 9.69 -21.11 -7.57
CA LYS A 260 9.22 -20.21 -8.63
C LYS A 260 10.02 -20.28 -9.92
N LEU A 261 11.27 -20.74 -9.85
CA LEU A 261 12.13 -21.04 -10.99
C LEU A 261 11.96 -22.49 -11.50
N GLU A 262 11.04 -23.27 -10.91
CA GLU A 262 10.82 -24.69 -11.23
C GLU A 262 12.06 -25.59 -11.01
N GLN A 263 12.97 -25.15 -10.13
CA GLN A 263 14.22 -25.84 -9.79
C GLN A 263 14.04 -26.75 -8.57
N ILE A 264 13.31 -27.85 -8.77
CA ILE A 264 12.88 -28.79 -7.72
C ILE A 264 14.06 -29.38 -6.91
N ASP A 265 15.16 -29.76 -7.56
CA ASP A 265 16.33 -30.33 -6.86
C ASP A 265 16.99 -29.31 -5.91
N SER A 266 17.13 -28.07 -6.37
CA SER A 266 17.67 -26.98 -5.56
C SER A 266 16.73 -26.65 -4.41
N ALA A 267 15.43 -26.56 -4.65
CA ALA A 267 14.43 -26.39 -3.60
C ALA A 267 14.52 -27.53 -2.57
N THR A 268 14.63 -28.79 -3.00
CA THR A 268 14.79 -29.95 -2.13
C THR A 268 16.03 -29.84 -1.23
N PHE A 269 17.16 -29.37 -1.77
CA PHE A 269 18.37 -29.12 -0.98
C PHE A 269 18.13 -28.11 0.15
N TYR A 270 17.52 -26.96 -0.15
CA TYR A 270 17.24 -25.95 0.88
C TYR A 270 16.17 -26.40 1.88
N LEU A 271 15.20 -27.22 1.48
CA LEU A 271 14.24 -27.82 2.40
C LEU A 271 14.93 -28.74 3.42
N LYS A 272 15.89 -29.56 2.97
CA LYS A 272 16.72 -30.39 3.88
C LYS A 272 17.55 -29.52 4.82
N LEU A 273 18.13 -28.42 4.31
CA LEU A 273 18.87 -27.47 5.13
C LEU A 273 17.98 -26.84 6.21
N ILE A 274 16.74 -26.47 5.88
CA ILE A 274 15.77 -25.95 6.84
C ILE A 274 15.51 -26.99 7.94
N LYS A 275 15.15 -28.23 7.60
CA LYS A 275 14.86 -29.29 8.60
C LYS A 275 16.05 -29.54 9.52
N ALA A 276 17.28 -29.56 8.99
CA ALA A 276 18.50 -29.77 9.78
C ALA A 276 18.71 -28.70 10.87
N HIS A 277 18.12 -27.51 10.71
CA HIS A 277 18.18 -26.42 11.69
C HIS A 277 16.93 -26.32 12.57
N LEU A 278 15.92 -27.17 12.37
CA LEU A 278 14.72 -27.27 13.19
C LEU A 278 14.84 -28.43 14.20
N LYS A 279 14.25 -28.25 15.38
CA LYS A 279 14.06 -29.33 16.36
C LYS A 279 12.57 -29.67 16.36
N ASP A 280 12.21 -30.87 16.80
CA ASP A 280 10.79 -31.23 16.91
C ASP A 280 10.12 -30.36 18.00
N GLY A 281 8.89 -29.91 17.73
CA GLY A 281 8.19 -28.95 18.59
C GLY A 281 8.69 -27.51 18.46
N ASP A 282 9.50 -27.19 17.44
CA ASP A 282 9.93 -25.82 17.19
C ASP A 282 8.78 -24.96 16.66
N THR A 283 8.69 -23.71 17.11
CA THR A 283 7.76 -22.70 16.59
C THR A 283 7.78 -22.51 15.07
N TYR A 284 8.85 -22.92 14.39
CA TYR A 284 8.99 -22.85 12.92
C TYR A 284 8.62 -24.15 12.19
N GLU A 285 8.23 -25.20 12.90
CA GLU A 285 7.83 -26.49 12.32
C GLU A 285 6.70 -26.38 11.28
N PRO A 286 5.61 -25.59 11.51
CA PRO A 286 4.59 -25.38 10.47
C PRO A 286 5.16 -24.81 9.17
N ARG A 287 6.20 -23.97 9.23
CA ARG A 287 6.81 -23.39 8.02
C ARG A 287 7.55 -24.43 7.19
N TYR A 288 8.11 -25.46 7.83
CA TYR A 288 8.76 -26.55 7.12
C TYR A 288 7.74 -27.41 6.38
N HIS A 289 6.65 -27.82 7.05
CA HIS A 289 5.58 -28.59 6.41
C HIS A 289 4.88 -27.80 5.30
N HIS A 290 4.69 -26.49 5.47
CA HIS A 290 4.20 -25.63 4.40
C HIS A 290 5.14 -25.61 3.19
N ALA A 291 6.45 -25.42 3.40
CA ALA A 291 7.43 -25.49 2.31
C ALA A 291 7.46 -26.87 1.64
N LYS A 292 7.31 -27.95 2.40
CA LYS A 292 7.23 -29.32 1.87
C LYS A 292 5.98 -29.54 1.02
N ALA A 293 4.83 -28.99 1.43
CA ALA A 293 3.61 -29.01 0.62
C ALA A 293 3.80 -28.27 -0.71
N GLU A 294 4.41 -27.09 -0.70
CA GLU A 294 4.72 -26.33 -1.92
C GLU A 294 5.67 -27.08 -2.86
N LEU A 295 6.67 -27.79 -2.31
CA LEU A 295 7.54 -28.66 -3.09
C LEU A 295 6.76 -29.79 -3.77
N PHE A 296 5.86 -30.45 -3.04
CA PHE A 296 5.02 -31.51 -3.60
C PHE A 296 4.08 -30.99 -4.68
N LYS A 297 3.45 -29.81 -4.48
CA LYS A 297 2.65 -29.16 -5.53
C LYS A 297 3.47 -28.88 -6.78
N ALA A 298 4.66 -28.30 -6.62
CA ALA A 298 5.55 -28.01 -7.74
C ALA A 298 6.04 -29.27 -8.48
N ALA A 299 6.13 -30.40 -7.77
CA ALA A 299 6.42 -31.71 -8.35
C ALA A 299 5.18 -32.44 -8.93
N GLY A 300 3.99 -31.84 -8.86
CA GLY A 300 2.72 -32.44 -9.32
C GLY A 300 2.08 -33.44 -8.35
N ASN A 301 2.65 -33.63 -7.16
CA ASN A 301 2.17 -34.57 -6.14
C ASN A 301 1.14 -33.91 -5.19
N TYR A 302 -0.04 -33.59 -5.71
CA TYR A 302 -1.05 -32.83 -4.97
C TYR A 302 -1.61 -33.53 -3.73
N GLU A 303 -1.72 -34.87 -3.73
CA GLU A 303 -2.23 -35.61 -2.56
C GLU A 303 -1.20 -35.64 -1.41
N ASP A 304 0.09 -35.72 -1.72
CA ASP A 304 1.16 -35.55 -0.72
C ASP A 304 1.18 -34.11 -0.18
N ALA A 305 0.94 -33.11 -1.04
CA ALA A 305 0.81 -31.73 -0.62
C ALA A 305 -0.37 -31.52 0.35
N LEU A 306 -1.54 -32.11 0.06
CA LEU A 306 -2.71 -32.08 0.95
C LEU A 306 -2.40 -32.74 2.30
N THR A 307 -1.64 -33.84 2.30
CA THR A 307 -1.21 -34.52 3.52
C THR A 307 -0.35 -33.60 4.39
N GLU A 308 0.65 -32.92 3.80
CA GLU A 308 1.49 -31.96 4.52
C GLU A 308 0.71 -30.71 4.98
N GLN A 309 -0.24 -30.22 4.18
CA GLN A 309 -1.14 -29.12 4.58
C GLN A 309 -2.03 -29.52 5.77
N GLN A 310 -2.48 -30.78 5.83
CA GLN A 310 -3.24 -31.29 6.97
C GLN A 310 -2.38 -31.37 8.24
N VAL A 311 -1.08 -31.71 8.12
CA VAL A 311 -0.13 -31.63 9.26
C VAL A 311 -0.03 -30.20 9.78
N VAL A 312 0.13 -29.20 8.88
CA VAL A 312 0.17 -27.78 9.26
C VAL A 312 -1.11 -27.36 9.99
N LEU A 313 -2.28 -27.75 9.47
CA LEU A 313 -3.57 -27.46 10.09
C LEU A 313 -3.67 -28.04 11.50
N ASN A 314 -3.23 -29.28 11.71
CA ASN A 314 -3.25 -29.93 13.02
C ASN A 314 -2.33 -29.23 14.02
N LEU A 315 -1.09 -28.89 13.60
CA LEU A 315 -0.14 -28.15 14.44
C LEU A 315 -0.72 -26.79 14.89
N TYR A 316 -1.42 -26.09 14.00
CA TYR A 316 -2.06 -24.82 14.36
C TYR A 316 -3.31 -24.99 15.23
N ARG A 317 -4.11 -26.04 15.03
CA ARG A 317 -5.24 -26.36 15.92
C ARG A 317 -4.77 -26.71 17.33
N GLU A 318 -3.71 -27.49 17.47
CA GLU A 318 -3.07 -27.80 18.75
C GLU A 318 -2.47 -26.54 19.41
N LYS A 319 -1.90 -25.63 18.61
CA LYS A 319 -1.40 -24.35 19.11
C LYS A 319 -2.54 -23.46 19.63
N TRP A 320 -3.70 -23.47 18.97
CA TRP A 320 -4.84 -22.58 19.21
C TRP A 320 -6.09 -23.33 19.66
N THR A 321 -5.96 -24.24 20.64
CA THR A 321 -7.08 -25.08 21.10
C THR A 321 -8.24 -24.31 21.73
N THR A 322 -8.00 -23.10 22.23
CA THR A 322 -8.98 -22.33 23.01
C THR A 322 -9.64 -21.20 22.24
N LYS A 323 -9.19 -20.91 21.01
CA LYS A 323 -9.75 -19.82 20.20
C LYS A 323 -9.62 -20.10 18.70
N LYS A 324 -10.59 -19.61 17.94
CA LYS A 324 -10.47 -19.48 16.49
C LYS A 324 -9.31 -18.57 16.12
N HIS A 325 -8.64 -18.85 15.00
CA HIS A 325 -7.38 -18.17 14.70
C HIS A 325 -7.03 -18.08 13.21
N LEU A 326 -6.38 -16.98 12.85
CA LEU A 326 -5.91 -16.69 11.50
C LEU A 326 -5.05 -17.80 10.88
N GLU A 327 -4.09 -18.35 11.63
CA GLU A 327 -3.22 -19.43 11.12
C GLU A 327 -4.02 -20.71 10.78
N VAL A 328 -5.13 -20.97 11.49
CA VAL A 328 -6.03 -22.10 11.19
C VAL A 328 -6.84 -21.79 9.92
N ALA A 329 -7.37 -20.57 9.81
CA ALA A 329 -8.07 -20.10 8.61
C ALA A 329 -7.18 -20.18 7.35
N GLN A 330 -5.93 -19.73 7.44
CA GLN A 330 -4.95 -19.78 6.35
C GLN A 330 -4.62 -21.22 5.94
N SER A 331 -4.59 -22.14 6.90
CA SER A 331 -4.36 -23.57 6.62
C SER A 331 -5.54 -24.17 5.85
N HIS A 332 -6.78 -23.85 6.26
CA HIS A 332 -7.97 -24.25 5.52
C HIS A 332 -8.02 -23.64 4.11
N ARG A 333 -7.64 -22.36 3.96
CA ARG A 333 -7.51 -21.70 2.65
C ARG A 333 -6.52 -22.42 1.74
N SER A 334 -5.34 -22.77 2.28
CA SER A 334 -4.31 -23.48 1.53
C SER A 334 -4.82 -24.82 0.99
N ILE A 335 -5.57 -25.58 1.80
CA ILE A 335 -6.21 -26.83 1.39
C ILE A 335 -7.27 -26.57 0.31
N ALA A 336 -8.12 -25.55 0.50
CA ALA A 336 -9.18 -25.19 -0.44
C ALA A 336 -8.64 -24.81 -1.83
N LEU A 337 -7.52 -24.07 -1.88
CA LEU A 337 -6.83 -23.72 -3.13
C LEU A 337 -6.32 -24.98 -3.84
N THR A 338 -5.62 -25.88 -3.14
CA THR A 338 -5.16 -27.16 -3.72
C THR A 338 -6.32 -28.02 -4.24
N LEU A 339 -7.43 -28.07 -3.51
CA LEU A 339 -8.64 -28.78 -3.95
C LEU A 339 -9.29 -28.13 -5.18
N SER A 340 -9.22 -26.81 -5.30
CA SER A 340 -9.69 -26.07 -6.48
C SER A 340 -8.83 -26.39 -7.71
N GLU A 341 -7.50 -26.46 -7.55
CA GLU A 341 -6.56 -26.87 -8.60
C GLU A 341 -6.80 -28.33 -9.05
N LEU A 342 -7.19 -29.22 -8.13
CA LEU A 342 -7.61 -30.59 -8.42
C LEU A 342 -9.02 -30.72 -9.02
N ASN A 343 -9.69 -29.60 -9.33
CA ASN A 343 -11.07 -29.55 -9.83
C ASN A 343 -12.07 -30.30 -8.91
N LYS A 344 -11.92 -30.15 -7.59
CA LYS A 344 -12.84 -30.67 -6.55
C LYS A 344 -13.60 -29.51 -5.86
N PRO A 345 -14.45 -28.75 -6.60
CA PRO A 345 -15.02 -27.48 -6.13
C PRO A 345 -15.91 -27.60 -4.89
N GLU A 346 -16.63 -28.71 -4.70
CA GLU A 346 -17.47 -28.92 -3.51
C GLU A 346 -16.63 -29.05 -2.23
N LYS A 347 -15.52 -29.80 -2.31
CA LYS A 347 -14.58 -29.94 -1.18
C LYS A 347 -13.84 -28.63 -0.91
N ALA A 348 -13.47 -27.90 -1.97
CA ALA A 348 -12.88 -26.58 -1.84
C ALA A 348 -13.84 -25.61 -1.14
N LEU A 349 -15.12 -25.57 -1.54
CA LEU A 349 -16.14 -24.75 -0.90
C LEU A 349 -16.31 -25.07 0.59
N GLN A 350 -16.30 -26.35 0.96
CA GLN A 350 -16.33 -26.77 2.37
C GLN A 350 -15.13 -26.23 3.15
N ALA A 351 -13.92 -26.36 2.59
CA ALA A 351 -12.71 -25.85 3.22
C ALA A 351 -12.70 -24.31 3.34
N TYR A 352 -13.20 -23.58 2.33
CA TYR A 352 -13.37 -22.12 2.43
C TYR A 352 -14.38 -21.72 3.51
N ASN A 353 -15.49 -22.46 3.65
CA ASN A 353 -16.47 -22.21 4.71
C ASN A 353 -15.86 -22.41 6.11
N LEU A 354 -15.05 -23.45 6.29
CA LEU A 354 -14.29 -23.66 7.54
C LEU A 354 -13.30 -22.52 7.80
N ALA A 355 -12.58 -22.06 6.77
CA ALA A 355 -11.67 -20.93 6.91
C ALA A 355 -12.38 -19.61 7.29
N ILE A 356 -13.55 -19.34 6.70
CA ILE A 356 -14.35 -18.15 6.99
C ILE A 356 -14.87 -18.21 8.42
N ASP A 357 -15.35 -19.39 8.87
CA ASP A 357 -15.86 -19.57 10.23
C ASP A 357 -14.82 -19.25 11.32
N GLU A 358 -13.55 -19.54 11.06
CA GLU A 358 -12.40 -19.17 11.91
C GLU A 358 -12.20 -17.65 12.04
N LEU A 359 -12.76 -16.84 11.13
CA LEU A 359 -12.56 -15.39 11.10
C LEU A 359 -13.83 -14.57 11.38
N THR A 360 -15.02 -15.18 11.30
CA THR A 360 -16.31 -14.46 11.44
C THR A 360 -17.03 -14.68 12.77
N ASP A 361 -16.46 -15.46 13.70
CA ASP A 361 -17.03 -15.58 15.06
C ASP A 361 -16.96 -14.23 15.79
N SER A 362 -18.03 -13.88 16.50
CA SER A 362 -18.13 -12.77 17.46
C SER A 362 -16.94 -12.64 18.43
N LYS A 363 -16.27 -13.76 18.75
CA LYS A 363 -15.09 -13.80 19.64
C LYS A 363 -13.76 -13.56 18.91
N THR A 364 -13.76 -13.56 17.57
CA THR A 364 -12.56 -13.33 16.77
C THR A 364 -12.28 -11.85 16.65
N ILE A 365 -11.01 -11.46 16.79
CA ILE A 365 -10.62 -10.06 16.66
C ILE A 365 -10.88 -9.61 15.22
N ASN A 366 -11.66 -8.54 15.08
CA ASN A 366 -11.88 -7.88 13.80
C ASN A 366 -10.68 -6.99 13.42
N SER A 367 -9.50 -7.61 13.29
CA SER A 367 -8.24 -6.95 12.97
C SER A 367 -8.10 -6.68 11.48
N THR A 368 -7.27 -5.71 11.11
CA THR A 368 -6.97 -5.43 9.69
C THR A 368 -6.42 -6.66 8.98
N VAL A 369 -5.62 -7.48 9.69
CA VAL A 369 -5.05 -8.73 9.15
C VAL A 369 -6.15 -9.77 8.91
N ASN A 370 -7.06 -9.99 9.87
CA ASN A 370 -8.15 -10.95 9.72
C ASN A 370 -9.12 -10.52 8.62
N LYS A 371 -9.46 -9.23 8.56
CA LYS A 371 -10.27 -8.65 7.48
C LYS A 371 -9.62 -8.85 6.10
N THR A 372 -8.31 -8.63 6.02
CA THR A 372 -7.54 -8.83 4.77
C THR A 372 -7.61 -10.29 4.33
N GLU A 373 -7.43 -11.25 5.23
CA GLU A 373 -7.53 -12.68 4.90
C GLU A 373 -8.97 -13.09 4.56
N LEU A 374 -9.95 -12.57 5.29
CA LEU A 374 -11.36 -12.81 5.02
C LEU A 374 -11.79 -12.28 3.65
N LEU A 375 -11.22 -11.16 3.19
CA LEU A 375 -11.45 -10.65 1.85
C LEU A 375 -10.96 -11.63 0.78
N LYS A 376 -9.77 -12.21 0.95
CA LYS A 376 -9.24 -13.25 0.05
C LYS A 376 -10.13 -14.49 0.04
N LEU A 377 -10.56 -14.93 1.22
CA LEU A 377 -11.47 -16.07 1.37
C LEU A 377 -12.80 -15.85 0.66
N TYR A 378 -13.39 -14.66 0.77
CA TYR A 378 -14.61 -14.35 0.05
C TYR A 378 -14.39 -14.28 -1.46
N ASN A 379 -13.25 -13.75 -1.91
CA ASN A 379 -12.90 -13.77 -3.33
C ASN A 379 -12.83 -15.20 -3.87
N ASP A 380 -12.01 -16.05 -3.24
CA ASP A 380 -11.81 -17.44 -3.66
C ASP A 380 -13.12 -18.25 -3.58
N LYS A 381 -13.91 -18.05 -2.51
CA LYS A 381 -15.23 -18.68 -2.36
C LYS A 381 -16.19 -18.25 -3.46
N THR A 382 -16.20 -16.97 -3.85
CA THR A 382 -17.09 -16.47 -4.90
C THR A 382 -16.76 -17.13 -6.23
N ASP A 383 -15.48 -17.27 -6.59
CA ASP A 383 -15.05 -17.99 -7.80
C ASP A 383 -15.54 -19.44 -7.80
N VAL A 384 -15.33 -20.18 -6.70
CA VAL A 384 -15.82 -21.57 -6.59
C VAL A 384 -17.34 -21.67 -6.69
N LEU A 385 -18.08 -20.75 -6.08
CA LEU A 385 -19.55 -20.72 -6.18
C LEU A 385 -20.05 -20.46 -7.60
N LEU A 386 -19.36 -19.60 -8.35
CA LEU A 386 -19.67 -19.36 -9.77
C LEU A 386 -19.42 -20.61 -10.62
N LYS A 387 -18.32 -21.35 -10.37
CA LYS A 387 -18.05 -22.66 -11.02
C LYS A 387 -19.15 -23.68 -10.71
N LEU A 388 -19.65 -23.70 -9.48
CA LEU A 388 -20.78 -24.52 -9.04
C LEU A 388 -22.16 -23.99 -9.52
N LYS A 389 -22.19 -22.89 -10.29
CA LYS A 389 -23.40 -22.21 -10.75
C LYS A 389 -24.34 -21.74 -9.63
N ASN A 390 -23.85 -21.61 -8.40
CA ASN A 390 -24.58 -21.07 -7.26
C ASN A 390 -24.49 -19.54 -7.23
N ASN A 391 -25.12 -18.90 -8.22
CA ASN A 391 -25.03 -17.44 -8.43
C ASN A 391 -25.61 -16.64 -7.26
N SER A 392 -26.63 -17.16 -6.55
CA SER A 392 -27.24 -16.46 -5.41
C SER A 392 -26.26 -16.32 -4.25
N GLU A 393 -25.58 -17.41 -3.88
CA GLU A 393 -24.59 -17.36 -2.80
C GLU A 393 -23.30 -16.66 -3.26
N ALA A 394 -22.91 -16.79 -4.53
CA ALA A 394 -21.77 -16.06 -5.09
C ALA A 394 -22.01 -14.54 -4.96
N PHE A 395 -23.19 -14.07 -5.39
CA PHE A 395 -23.57 -12.67 -5.29
C PHE A 395 -23.60 -12.16 -3.84
N ALA A 396 -24.18 -12.94 -2.92
CA ALA A 396 -24.19 -12.59 -1.49
C ALA A 396 -22.78 -12.52 -0.89
N THR A 397 -21.90 -13.46 -1.28
CA THR A 397 -20.50 -13.51 -0.83
C THR A 397 -19.69 -12.33 -1.36
N ALA A 398 -19.85 -12.00 -2.65
CA ALA A 398 -19.23 -10.82 -3.27
C ALA A 398 -19.65 -9.51 -2.58
N ASN A 399 -20.93 -9.34 -2.25
CA ASN A 399 -21.39 -8.15 -1.53
C ASN A 399 -20.83 -8.03 -0.11
N ARG A 400 -20.65 -9.16 0.60
CA ARG A 400 -19.98 -9.17 1.90
C ARG A 400 -18.52 -8.74 1.76
N ALA A 401 -17.84 -9.21 0.72
CA ALA A 401 -16.47 -8.80 0.41
C ALA A 401 -16.36 -7.31 0.07
N ILE A 402 -17.26 -6.77 -0.75
CA ILE A 402 -17.29 -5.34 -1.09
C ILE A 402 -17.52 -4.48 0.17
N THR A 403 -18.43 -4.90 1.05
CA THR A 403 -18.67 -4.24 2.34
C THR A 403 -17.42 -4.30 3.24
N LEU A 404 -16.75 -5.46 3.29
CA LEU A 404 -15.52 -5.63 4.05
C LEU A 404 -14.40 -4.74 3.51
N LEU A 405 -14.28 -4.65 2.18
CA LEU A 405 -13.32 -3.80 1.48
C LEU A 405 -13.51 -2.33 1.84
N ASP A 406 -14.75 -1.83 1.90
CA ASP A 406 -15.03 -0.46 2.35
C ASP A 406 -14.47 -0.19 3.75
N SER A 407 -14.54 -1.18 4.65
CA SER A 407 -13.97 -1.05 6.00
C SER A 407 -12.43 -1.12 6.03
N LEU A 408 -11.80 -1.65 4.97
CA LEU A 408 -10.35 -1.74 4.80
C LEU A 408 -9.78 -0.52 4.07
N LYS A 409 -10.57 0.18 3.25
CA LYS A 409 -10.13 1.36 2.48
C LYS A 409 -9.31 2.38 3.29
N PRO A 410 -9.70 2.79 4.53
CA PRO A 410 -8.94 3.77 5.30
C PRO A 410 -7.56 3.28 5.79
N SER A 411 -7.29 1.98 5.67
CA SER A 411 -6.00 1.36 6.01
C SER A 411 -5.02 1.30 4.84
N PHE A 412 -5.49 1.46 3.60
CA PHE A 412 -4.65 1.45 2.40
C PHE A 412 -3.93 2.78 2.25
N LYS A 413 -2.60 2.74 2.14
CA LYS A 413 -1.74 3.92 2.08
C LYS A 413 -0.61 3.81 1.07
N THR A 414 -0.20 2.60 0.73
CA THR A 414 1.01 2.31 -0.05
C THR A 414 0.66 1.74 -1.42
N GLU A 415 1.61 1.78 -2.36
CA GLU A 415 1.45 1.11 -3.65
C GLU A 415 1.27 -0.40 -3.47
N THR A 416 1.87 -1.01 -2.44
CA THR A 416 1.60 -2.41 -2.11
C THR A 416 0.16 -2.67 -1.69
N ASP A 417 -0.49 -1.72 -1.02
CA ASP A 417 -1.92 -1.84 -0.70
C ASP A 417 -2.77 -1.71 -1.98
N LYS A 418 -2.33 -0.91 -2.95
CA LYS A 418 -2.97 -0.81 -4.26
C LYS A 418 -2.83 -2.09 -5.06
N LEU A 419 -1.65 -2.70 -5.10
CA LEU A 419 -1.47 -4.02 -5.71
C LEU A 419 -2.39 -5.04 -5.04
N PHE A 420 -2.52 -5.00 -3.71
CA PHE A 420 -3.49 -5.84 -3.01
C PHE A 420 -4.94 -5.59 -3.46
N ILE A 421 -5.36 -4.34 -3.64
CA ILE A 421 -6.69 -4.01 -4.19
C ILE A 421 -6.85 -4.59 -5.60
N VAL A 422 -5.88 -4.40 -6.48
CA VAL A 422 -5.92 -4.89 -7.86
C VAL A 422 -6.00 -6.43 -7.88
N ASP A 423 -5.12 -7.09 -7.13
CA ASP A 423 -4.99 -8.55 -7.17
C ASP A 423 -6.12 -9.28 -6.43
N GLN A 424 -6.64 -8.70 -5.34
CA GLN A 424 -7.58 -9.39 -4.44
C GLN A 424 -8.99 -8.81 -4.46
N ALA A 425 -9.14 -7.49 -4.61
CA ALA A 425 -10.47 -6.86 -4.58
C ALA A 425 -11.08 -6.70 -5.99
N TYR A 426 -10.29 -6.45 -7.03
CA TYR A 426 -10.84 -6.28 -8.38
C TYR A 426 -11.62 -7.51 -8.89
N PRO A 427 -11.11 -8.75 -8.72
CA PRO A 427 -11.85 -9.95 -9.10
C PRO A 427 -13.19 -10.11 -8.36
N ILE A 428 -13.32 -9.55 -7.16
CA ILE A 428 -14.58 -9.58 -6.38
C ILE A 428 -15.66 -8.76 -7.08
N PHE A 429 -15.31 -7.59 -7.62
CA PHE A 429 -16.27 -6.77 -8.36
C PHE A 429 -16.72 -7.48 -9.63
N GLU A 430 -15.79 -8.04 -10.40
CA GLU A 430 -16.11 -8.78 -11.62
C GLU A 430 -16.99 -9.99 -11.35
N ASN A 431 -16.62 -10.81 -10.37
CA ASN A 431 -17.38 -11.99 -9.98
C ASN A 431 -18.76 -11.63 -9.41
N GLY A 432 -18.85 -10.51 -8.67
CA GLY A 432 -20.11 -9.95 -8.20
C GLY A 432 -21.03 -9.51 -9.35
N LEU A 433 -20.48 -8.83 -10.36
CA LEU A 433 -21.21 -8.43 -11.57
C LEU A 433 -21.66 -9.64 -12.39
N LYS A 434 -20.80 -10.65 -12.55
CA LYS A 434 -21.13 -11.91 -13.23
C LYS A 434 -22.27 -12.64 -12.53
N ALA A 435 -22.22 -12.73 -11.20
CA ALA A 435 -23.30 -13.33 -10.41
C ALA A 435 -24.62 -12.52 -10.55
N ALA A 436 -24.55 -11.19 -10.47
CA ALA A 436 -25.71 -10.30 -10.64
C ALA A 436 -26.32 -10.43 -12.03
N TYR A 437 -25.51 -10.49 -13.08
CA TYR A 437 -25.97 -10.67 -14.46
C TYR A 437 -26.66 -12.02 -14.64
N ASN A 438 -26.06 -13.12 -14.15
CA ASN A 438 -26.66 -14.45 -14.22
C ASN A 438 -28.02 -14.50 -13.49
N LEU A 439 -28.13 -13.84 -12.33
CA LEU A 439 -29.39 -13.74 -11.60
C LEU A 439 -30.41 -12.88 -12.35
N TYR A 440 -30.01 -11.74 -12.91
CA TYR A 440 -30.86 -10.89 -13.74
C TYR A 440 -31.41 -11.65 -14.95
N ILE A 441 -30.56 -12.35 -15.71
CA ILE A 441 -31.00 -13.11 -16.88
C ILE A 441 -32.00 -14.20 -16.52
N LYS A 442 -31.77 -14.90 -15.39
CA LYS A 442 -32.62 -15.99 -14.91
C LYS A 442 -33.96 -15.52 -14.33
N THR A 443 -33.96 -14.42 -13.57
CA THR A 443 -35.13 -13.97 -12.79
C THR A 443 -35.90 -12.82 -13.46
N LYS A 444 -35.24 -12.07 -14.34
CA LYS A 444 -35.70 -10.78 -14.89
C LYS A 444 -35.97 -9.71 -13.83
N ASP A 445 -35.41 -9.87 -12.62
CA ASP A 445 -35.51 -8.85 -11.58
C ASP A 445 -34.53 -7.70 -11.85
N PHE A 446 -35.09 -6.53 -12.18
CA PHE A 446 -34.36 -5.30 -12.47
C PHE A 446 -33.61 -4.71 -11.26
N ASN A 447 -33.85 -5.21 -10.05
CA ASN A 447 -33.07 -4.84 -8.88
C ASN A 447 -31.60 -5.29 -9.00
N PHE A 448 -31.31 -6.40 -9.70
CA PHE A 448 -29.94 -6.82 -9.96
C PHE A 448 -29.16 -5.83 -10.84
N ILE A 449 -29.84 -5.02 -11.67
CA ILE A 449 -29.20 -3.94 -12.42
C ILE A 449 -28.78 -2.80 -11.49
N ASN A 450 -29.63 -2.43 -10.52
CA ASN A 450 -29.29 -1.43 -9.50
C ASN A 450 -28.07 -1.88 -8.68
N GLN A 451 -28.04 -3.16 -8.31
CA GLN A 451 -26.93 -3.74 -7.57
C GLN A 451 -25.66 -3.85 -8.43
N ALA A 452 -25.76 -4.22 -9.70
CA ALA A 452 -24.63 -4.23 -10.62
C ALA A 452 -24.03 -2.83 -10.79
N PHE A 453 -24.87 -1.79 -10.94
CA PHE A 453 -24.41 -0.41 -11.01
C PHE A 453 -23.70 0.02 -9.72
N PHE A 454 -24.26 -0.33 -8.56
CA PHE A 454 -23.62 -0.09 -7.28
C PHE A 454 -22.23 -0.76 -7.18
N ILE A 455 -22.10 -2.02 -7.61
CA ILE A 455 -20.82 -2.76 -7.61
C ILE A 455 -19.81 -2.07 -8.56
N SER A 456 -20.24 -1.67 -9.76
CA SER A 456 -19.42 -0.94 -10.73
C SER A 456 -18.96 0.43 -10.20
N GLU A 457 -19.84 1.20 -9.56
CA GLU A 457 -19.45 2.48 -8.96
C GLU A 457 -18.53 2.29 -7.74
N LYS A 458 -18.71 1.22 -6.96
CA LYS A 458 -17.80 0.87 -5.86
C LYS A 458 -16.40 0.52 -6.36
N SER A 459 -16.26 -0.17 -7.49
CA SER A 459 -14.94 -0.45 -8.06
C SER A 459 -14.24 0.84 -8.51
N LYS A 460 -14.96 1.70 -9.25
CA LYS A 460 -14.47 3.01 -9.71
C LYS A 460 -14.07 3.92 -8.55
N SER A 461 -14.91 4.02 -7.52
CA SER A 461 -14.62 4.77 -6.29
C SER A 461 -13.35 4.27 -5.60
N THR A 462 -13.16 2.95 -5.54
CA THR A 462 -11.99 2.34 -4.88
C THR A 462 -10.67 2.71 -5.58
N LEU A 463 -10.66 2.71 -6.92
CA LEU A 463 -9.46 3.03 -7.72
C LEU A 463 -9.20 4.54 -7.81
N LEU A 464 -10.26 5.35 -7.91
CA LEU A 464 -10.15 6.81 -8.12
C LEU A 464 -9.75 7.58 -6.85
N LEU A 465 -10.02 7.01 -5.66
CA LEU A 465 -9.76 7.66 -4.37
C LEU A 465 -8.29 8.05 -4.19
N GLU A 466 -7.37 7.16 -4.57
CA GLU A 466 -5.93 7.36 -4.40
C GLU A 466 -5.38 8.47 -5.30
N ALA A 467 -5.78 8.47 -6.59
CA ALA A 467 -5.38 9.50 -7.55
C ALA A 467 -5.87 10.89 -7.15
N LEU A 468 -7.07 10.99 -6.57
CA LEU A 468 -7.62 12.25 -6.09
C LEU A 468 -7.01 12.69 -4.74
N LEU A 469 -6.74 11.76 -3.82
CA LEU A 469 -6.10 12.04 -2.53
C LEU A 469 -4.65 12.53 -2.71
N SER A 470 -3.89 11.89 -3.60
CA SER A 470 -2.51 12.26 -3.93
C SER A 470 -2.40 13.59 -4.69
N ALA A 471 -3.30 13.86 -5.65
CA ALA A 471 -3.30 15.10 -6.42
C ALA A 471 -3.79 16.33 -5.64
N LYS A 472 -4.60 16.15 -4.59
CA LYS A 472 -5.24 17.26 -3.84
C LYS A 472 -4.59 17.60 -2.49
N VAL A 473 -3.46 16.98 -2.12
CA VAL A 473 -2.73 17.27 -0.86
C VAL A 473 -2.43 18.77 -0.70
N THR A 474 -2.21 19.48 -1.80
CA THR A 474 -1.97 20.94 -1.80
C THR A 474 -3.18 21.78 -1.40
N THR A 475 -4.41 21.28 -1.56
CA THR A 475 -5.67 21.96 -1.19
C THR A 475 -6.14 21.71 0.25
N PHE A 476 -5.61 20.71 0.96
CA PHE A 476 -6.05 20.35 2.32
C PHE A 476 -5.32 21.06 3.46
N LYS A 477 -4.72 22.22 3.18
CA LYS A 477 -4.07 23.09 4.19
C LYS A 477 -5.00 23.52 5.35
N THR A 478 -6.28 23.18 5.32
CA THR A 478 -7.27 23.49 6.36
C THR A 478 -7.32 22.50 7.52
N VAL A 479 -6.86 21.25 7.36
CA VAL A 479 -6.86 20.26 8.47
C VAL A 479 -5.59 20.43 9.32
N PRO A 480 -5.69 20.61 10.66
CA PRO A 480 -4.53 20.78 11.51
C PRO A 480 -3.57 19.58 11.46
N HIS A 481 -2.28 19.84 11.29
CA HIS A 481 -1.26 18.79 11.25
C HIS A 481 -1.25 17.95 12.53
N SER A 482 -1.47 18.55 13.69
CA SER A 482 -1.55 17.84 14.98
C SER A 482 -2.67 16.79 14.99
N LEU A 483 -3.82 17.10 14.39
CA LEU A 483 -4.95 16.18 14.27
C LEU A 483 -4.60 15.00 13.36
N LEU A 484 -3.96 15.27 12.21
CA LEU A 484 -3.50 14.23 11.29
C LEU A 484 -2.41 13.33 11.89
N THR A 485 -1.47 13.91 12.63
CA THR A 485 -0.43 13.13 13.35
C THR A 485 -1.06 12.24 14.40
N LYS A 486 -2.02 12.74 15.18
CA LYS A 486 -2.72 11.94 16.19
C LYS A 486 -3.54 10.81 15.55
N GLU A 487 -4.21 11.07 14.42
CA GLU A 487 -4.89 10.04 13.62
C GLU A 487 -3.91 8.90 13.25
N LYS A 488 -2.72 9.25 12.73
CA LYS A 488 -1.68 8.27 12.35
C LYS A 488 -1.16 7.48 13.56
N GLN A 489 -0.87 8.16 14.68
CA GLN A 489 -0.41 7.52 15.91
C GLN A 489 -1.42 6.49 16.44
N LEU A 490 -2.71 6.84 16.48
CA LEU A 490 -3.77 5.92 16.92
C LEU A 490 -3.89 4.73 15.99
N LYS A 491 -3.84 4.93 14.66
CA LYS A 491 -3.80 3.83 13.69
C LYS A 491 -2.62 2.88 13.90
N THR A 492 -1.41 3.43 14.09
CA THR A 492 -0.22 2.61 14.37
C THR A 492 -0.38 1.83 15.68
N LYS A 493 -1.00 2.43 16.70
CA LYS A 493 -1.32 1.77 17.98
C LYS A 493 -2.36 0.67 17.84
N ILE A 494 -3.44 0.89 17.08
CA ILE A 494 -4.45 -0.12 16.74
C ILE A 494 -3.76 -1.33 16.08
N ASN A 495 -3.00 -1.09 15.01
CA ASN A 495 -2.30 -2.15 14.28
C ASN A 495 -1.32 -2.94 15.16
N PHE A 496 -0.66 -2.26 16.09
CA PHE A 496 0.26 -2.87 17.02
C PHE A 496 -0.45 -3.76 18.05
N ILE A 497 -1.53 -3.26 18.65
CA ILE A 497 -2.32 -4.03 19.64
C ILE A 497 -2.98 -5.22 18.93
N GLU A 498 -3.57 -5.05 17.74
CA GLU A 498 -4.13 -6.16 16.96
C GLU A 498 -3.10 -7.27 16.72
N LYS A 499 -1.88 -6.92 16.28
CA LYS A 499 -0.77 -7.87 16.11
C LYS A 499 -0.36 -8.58 17.40
N LYS A 500 -0.52 -7.93 18.56
CA LYS A 500 -0.27 -8.57 19.86
C LYS A 500 -1.36 -9.56 20.20
N ILE A 501 -2.63 -9.20 20.01
CA ILE A 501 -3.76 -10.07 20.34
C ILE A 501 -3.70 -11.34 19.47
N ASP A 502 -3.40 -11.19 18.18
CA ASP A 502 -3.25 -12.33 17.27
C ASP A 502 -2.17 -13.31 17.81
N LYS A 503 -1.04 -12.79 18.30
CA LYS A 503 0.06 -13.62 18.82
C LYS A 503 -0.13 -14.15 20.24
N SER A 504 -1.02 -13.54 21.02
CA SER A 504 -1.15 -13.87 22.44
C SER A 504 -2.09 -15.05 22.69
N LYS A 505 -1.72 -15.90 23.65
CA LYS A 505 -2.58 -16.96 24.21
C LYS A 505 -3.22 -16.52 25.54
N THR A 506 -2.61 -15.57 26.24
CA THR A 506 -3.02 -15.04 27.55
C THR A 506 -3.32 -13.54 27.45
N ASP A 507 -3.92 -12.96 28.49
CA ASP A 507 -4.11 -11.49 28.62
C ASP A 507 -4.97 -10.85 27.52
N LEU A 508 -5.80 -11.66 26.84
CA LEU A 508 -6.64 -11.21 25.73
C LEU A 508 -7.62 -10.11 26.16
N ASN A 509 -8.23 -10.24 27.33
CA ASN A 509 -9.20 -9.25 27.81
C ASN A 509 -8.56 -7.86 27.99
N VAL A 510 -7.37 -7.80 28.61
CA VAL A 510 -6.64 -6.53 28.80
C VAL A 510 -6.30 -5.90 27.45
N LEU A 511 -5.77 -6.70 26.51
CA LEU A 511 -5.45 -6.20 25.17
C LEU A 511 -6.69 -5.79 24.36
N MET A 512 -7.83 -6.46 24.57
CA MET A 512 -9.10 -6.12 23.93
C MET A 512 -9.67 -4.82 24.50
N ASP A 513 -9.59 -4.60 25.81
CA ASP A 513 -9.98 -3.35 26.45
C ASP A 513 -9.08 -2.18 25.98
N ASP A 514 -7.77 -2.40 25.90
CA ASP A 514 -6.82 -1.44 25.33
C ASP A 514 -7.17 -1.11 23.86
N LEU A 515 -7.46 -2.14 23.06
CA LEU A 515 -7.85 -1.96 21.67
C LEU A 515 -9.16 -1.17 21.54
N PHE A 516 -10.14 -1.47 22.39
CA PHE A 516 -11.42 -0.77 22.42
C PHE A 516 -11.24 0.72 22.72
N ASN A 517 -10.45 1.05 23.76
CA ASN A 517 -10.18 2.44 24.14
C ASN A 517 -9.48 3.21 23.01
N VAL A 518 -8.47 2.62 22.38
CA VAL A 518 -7.75 3.27 21.27
C VAL A 518 -8.64 3.41 20.02
N LYS A 519 -9.50 2.42 19.72
CA LYS A 519 -10.48 2.52 18.62
C LYS A 519 -11.53 3.60 18.89
N LYS A 520 -11.94 3.78 20.14
CA LYS A 520 -12.84 4.87 20.55
C LYS A 520 -12.18 6.23 20.30
N GLU A 521 -10.98 6.46 20.81
CA GLU A 521 -10.23 7.70 20.54
C GLU A 521 -10.05 7.96 19.04
N TYR A 522 -9.81 6.91 18.26
CA TYR A 522 -9.69 7.02 16.81
C TYR A 522 -11.01 7.45 16.15
N ASN A 523 -12.14 6.87 16.57
CA ASN A 523 -13.46 7.23 16.06
C ASN A 523 -13.82 8.68 16.42
N ASP A 524 -13.50 9.14 17.64
CA ASP A 524 -13.73 10.52 18.08
C ASP A 524 -12.99 11.53 17.16
N ILE A 525 -11.77 11.19 16.72
CA ILE A 525 -11.02 11.99 15.73
C ILE A 525 -11.69 11.95 14.36
N VAL A 526 -12.15 10.78 13.90
CA VAL A 526 -12.85 10.66 12.62
C VAL A 526 -14.15 11.47 12.63
N GLU A 527 -14.91 11.46 13.72
CA GLU A 527 -16.12 12.29 13.89
C GLU A 527 -15.77 13.79 13.92
N THR A 528 -14.69 14.17 14.60
CA THR A 528 -14.18 15.55 14.57
C THR A 528 -13.84 15.97 13.13
N ILE A 529 -13.23 15.07 12.35
CA ILE A 529 -12.93 15.30 10.94
C ILE A 529 -14.20 15.40 10.09
N GLU A 530 -15.19 14.54 10.35
CA GLU A 530 -16.48 14.56 9.66
C GLU A 530 -17.21 15.90 9.84
N ASN A 531 -17.27 16.37 11.09
CA ASN A 531 -18.03 17.56 11.47
C ASN A 531 -17.33 18.86 11.05
N ASN A 532 -16.00 18.94 11.17
CA ASN A 532 -15.25 20.18 10.96
C ASN A 532 -14.56 20.27 9.59
N TYR A 533 -14.34 19.14 8.91
CA TYR A 533 -13.57 19.05 7.67
C TYR A 533 -14.26 18.13 6.64
N LYS A 534 -15.55 18.37 6.38
CA LYS A 534 -16.43 17.53 5.57
C LYS A 534 -15.84 17.11 4.21
N SER A 535 -15.22 18.03 3.46
CA SER A 535 -14.61 17.71 2.16
C SER A 535 -13.43 16.73 2.26
N TYR A 536 -12.66 16.77 3.35
CA TYR A 536 -11.59 15.79 3.60
C TYR A 536 -12.19 14.45 4.04
N TYR A 537 -13.22 14.49 4.88
CA TYR A 537 -13.94 13.27 5.29
C TYR A 537 -14.54 12.55 4.09
N ASP A 538 -15.24 13.27 3.21
CA ASP A 538 -15.92 12.69 2.06
C ASP A 538 -14.95 12.07 1.06
N LEU A 539 -13.72 12.61 0.99
CA LEU A 539 -12.67 12.05 0.16
C LEU A 539 -11.99 10.85 0.80
N LYS A 540 -11.88 10.77 2.13
CA LYS A 540 -11.05 9.73 2.79
C LYS A 540 -11.87 8.57 3.38
N TYR A 541 -13.07 8.86 3.88
CA TYR A 541 -13.86 7.91 4.67
C TYR A 541 -15.22 7.61 4.05
N ASN A 542 -15.82 8.56 3.33
CA ASN A 542 -17.15 8.36 2.76
C ASN A 542 -17.08 7.38 1.58
N SER A 543 -17.74 6.24 1.73
CA SER A 543 -17.84 5.21 0.70
C SER A 543 -19.14 5.29 -0.10
N LYS A 544 -19.99 6.30 0.11
CA LYS A 544 -21.26 6.44 -0.62
C LYS A 544 -20.98 6.66 -2.10
N VAL A 545 -21.72 5.94 -2.93
CA VAL A 545 -21.66 6.03 -4.39
C VAL A 545 -23.04 6.42 -4.93
N ALA A 546 -23.07 6.97 -6.13
CA ALA A 546 -24.31 7.31 -6.83
C ALA A 546 -25.19 6.06 -7.01
N SER A 547 -26.51 6.24 -6.89
CA SER A 547 -27.49 5.21 -7.24
C SER A 547 -28.07 5.46 -8.63
N ILE A 548 -28.66 4.44 -9.24
CA ILE A 548 -29.38 4.61 -10.52
C ILE A 548 -30.49 5.64 -10.36
N GLU A 549 -31.24 5.59 -9.25
CA GLU A 549 -32.34 6.52 -8.99
C GLU A 549 -31.85 7.98 -8.95
N THR A 550 -30.70 8.22 -8.34
CA THR A 550 -30.08 9.55 -8.31
C THR A 550 -29.66 9.99 -9.72
N MET A 551 -29.09 9.07 -10.52
CA MET A 551 -28.72 9.36 -11.90
C MET A 551 -29.95 9.62 -12.79
N GLN A 552 -31.05 8.88 -12.63
CA GLN A 552 -32.28 9.12 -13.38
C GLN A 552 -32.89 10.50 -13.08
N LEU A 553 -32.73 11.02 -11.87
CA LEU A 553 -33.12 12.38 -11.52
C LEU A 553 -32.23 13.43 -12.19
N PHE A 554 -30.92 13.17 -12.24
CA PHE A 554 -29.94 14.03 -12.90
C PHE A 554 -30.10 14.07 -14.43
N LEU A 555 -30.35 12.93 -15.06
CA LEU A 555 -30.41 12.82 -16.52
C LEU A 555 -31.62 13.56 -17.12
N GLY A 556 -31.35 14.27 -18.22
CA GLY A 556 -32.33 14.88 -19.10
C GLY A 556 -33.16 13.86 -19.87
N LYS A 557 -34.19 14.34 -20.57
CA LYS A 557 -35.04 13.46 -21.40
C LYS A 557 -34.28 12.90 -22.61
N ASP A 558 -33.24 13.59 -23.07
CA ASP A 558 -32.47 13.24 -24.27
C ASP A 558 -31.09 12.66 -23.92
N ASP A 559 -30.87 12.30 -22.65
CA ASP A 559 -29.60 11.77 -22.17
C ASP A 559 -29.64 10.24 -22.05
N VAL A 560 -28.52 9.61 -22.41
CA VAL A 560 -28.21 8.22 -22.10
C VAL A 560 -26.84 8.17 -21.44
N LEU A 561 -26.74 7.43 -20.33
CA LEU A 561 -25.49 7.17 -19.63
C LEU A 561 -25.10 5.71 -19.83
N LEU A 562 -23.87 5.49 -20.30
CA LEU A 562 -23.28 4.16 -20.42
C LEU A 562 -22.16 4.00 -19.39
N SER A 563 -22.34 3.10 -18.43
CA SER A 563 -21.33 2.75 -17.45
C SER A 563 -20.68 1.42 -17.81
N TYR A 564 -19.38 1.45 -18.12
CA TYR A 564 -18.58 0.28 -18.41
C TYR A 564 -17.87 -0.21 -17.15
N PHE A 565 -17.75 -1.52 -17.00
CA PHE A 565 -16.79 -2.18 -16.11
C PHE A 565 -15.98 -3.17 -16.93
N TYR A 566 -14.66 -2.96 -16.98
CA TYR A 566 -13.76 -3.75 -17.82
C TYR A 566 -13.05 -4.81 -16.97
N GLY A 567 -13.61 -6.01 -16.90
CA GLY A 567 -13.05 -7.13 -16.16
C GLY A 567 -11.90 -7.85 -16.87
N LYS A 568 -11.42 -8.93 -16.27
CA LYS A 568 -10.44 -9.85 -16.86
C LYS A 568 -11.07 -10.81 -17.85
N GLU A 569 -12.28 -11.30 -17.56
CA GLU A 569 -13.02 -12.25 -18.38
C GLU A 569 -14.21 -11.58 -19.08
N SER A 570 -14.74 -10.48 -18.55
CA SER A 570 -15.99 -9.91 -19.07
C SER A 570 -16.03 -8.40 -19.01
N LEU A 571 -16.57 -7.82 -20.07
CA LEU A 571 -16.98 -6.43 -20.14
C LEU A 571 -18.46 -6.36 -19.78
N PHE A 572 -18.77 -5.57 -18.77
CA PHE A 572 -20.13 -5.32 -18.32
C PHE A 572 -20.55 -3.90 -18.71
N VAL A 573 -21.73 -3.76 -19.30
CA VAL A 573 -22.26 -2.45 -19.74
C VAL A 573 -23.63 -2.21 -19.14
N ILE A 574 -23.76 -1.10 -18.43
CA ILE A 574 -25.03 -0.66 -17.83
C ILE A 574 -25.45 0.62 -18.54
N SER A 575 -26.56 0.56 -19.27
CA SER A 575 -27.19 1.72 -19.91
C SER A 575 -28.31 2.25 -19.03
N ILE A 576 -28.33 3.56 -18.80
CA ILE A 576 -29.31 4.25 -17.96
C ILE A 576 -29.83 5.46 -18.73
N THR A 577 -31.15 5.56 -18.86
CA THR A 577 -31.85 6.77 -19.30
C THR A 577 -32.71 7.29 -18.16
N LYS A 578 -33.44 8.40 -18.37
CA LYS A 578 -34.37 8.91 -17.37
C LYS A 578 -35.42 7.87 -16.91
N THR A 579 -35.79 6.91 -17.75
CA THR A 579 -36.89 5.95 -17.47
C THR A 579 -36.48 4.49 -17.56
N GLU A 580 -35.42 4.16 -18.28
CA GLU A 580 -35.05 2.79 -18.62
C GLU A 580 -33.63 2.45 -18.15
N LYS A 581 -33.39 1.17 -17.95
CA LYS A 581 -32.08 0.63 -17.59
C LYS A 581 -31.87 -0.74 -18.23
N HIS A 582 -30.68 -0.96 -18.76
CA HIS A 582 -30.28 -2.21 -19.39
C HIS A 582 -28.92 -2.66 -18.86
N PHE A 583 -28.73 -3.97 -18.79
CA PHE A 583 -27.49 -4.57 -18.32
C PHE A 583 -27.08 -5.72 -19.25
N THR A 584 -25.90 -5.61 -19.84
CA THR A 584 -25.35 -6.60 -20.77
C THR A 584 -23.96 -7.05 -20.31
N GLN A 585 -23.58 -8.22 -20.79
CA GLN A 585 -22.25 -8.80 -20.62
C GLN A 585 -21.70 -9.18 -21.99
N VAL A 586 -20.47 -8.79 -22.24
CA VAL A 586 -19.67 -9.22 -23.39
C VAL A 586 -18.49 -10.03 -22.84
N GLN A 587 -18.35 -11.28 -23.30
CA GLN A 587 -17.22 -12.12 -22.91
C GLN A 587 -15.95 -11.58 -23.57
N LEU A 588 -14.95 -11.21 -22.76
CA LEU A 588 -13.65 -10.78 -23.26
C LEU A 588 -12.83 -12.00 -23.69
N ASN A 589 -12.07 -11.80 -24.76
CA ASN A 589 -11.10 -12.74 -25.29
C ASN A 589 -9.98 -11.94 -25.98
N GLU A 590 -8.91 -12.63 -26.37
CA GLU A 590 -7.75 -12.01 -27.01
C GLU A 590 -8.13 -11.24 -28.29
N THR A 591 -9.09 -11.74 -29.07
CA THR A 591 -9.58 -11.07 -30.29
C THR A 591 -10.17 -9.69 -29.98
N ILE A 592 -11.03 -9.58 -28.97
CA ILE A 592 -11.66 -8.31 -28.58
C ILE A 592 -10.62 -7.35 -28.00
N GLU A 593 -9.70 -7.85 -27.17
CA GLU A 593 -8.63 -7.01 -26.63
C GLU A 593 -7.72 -6.47 -27.75
N ASN A 594 -7.40 -7.32 -28.74
CA ASN A 594 -6.60 -6.92 -29.89
C ASN A 594 -7.37 -5.93 -30.77
N LEU A 595 -8.68 -6.10 -30.97
CA LEU A 595 -9.51 -5.14 -31.68
C LEU A 595 -9.45 -3.75 -31.03
N VAL A 596 -9.61 -3.66 -29.71
CA VAL A 596 -9.50 -2.38 -28.97
C VAL A 596 -8.11 -1.76 -29.16
N LYS A 597 -7.04 -2.56 -29.05
CA LYS A 597 -5.65 -2.10 -29.25
C LYS A 597 -5.40 -1.64 -30.68
N GLU A 598 -5.89 -2.37 -31.67
CA GLU A 598 -5.77 -2.04 -33.10
C GLU A 598 -6.47 -0.72 -33.39
N VAL A 599 -7.73 -0.56 -32.96
CA VAL A 599 -8.47 0.71 -33.12
C VAL A 599 -7.71 1.86 -32.46
N TYR A 600 -7.20 1.67 -31.24
CA TYR A 600 -6.36 2.68 -30.58
C TYR A 600 -5.11 3.05 -31.39
N ILE A 601 -4.37 2.06 -31.88
CA ILE A 601 -3.15 2.29 -32.69
C ILE A 601 -3.49 3.04 -33.97
N LEU A 602 -4.58 2.65 -34.65
CA LEU A 602 -5.03 3.27 -35.89
C LEU A 602 -5.43 4.74 -35.65
N LEU A 603 -6.20 5.02 -34.60
CA LEU A 603 -6.59 6.38 -34.20
C LEU A 603 -5.40 7.24 -33.76
N SER A 604 -4.38 6.62 -33.17
CA SER A 604 -3.18 7.32 -32.69
C SER A 604 -2.21 7.69 -33.81
N ASN A 605 -2.37 7.13 -35.00
CA ASN A 605 -1.50 7.36 -36.14
C ASN A 605 -2.25 8.07 -37.29
N PRO A 606 -1.94 9.34 -37.60
CA PRO A 606 -2.63 10.08 -38.66
C PRO A 606 -2.38 9.55 -40.07
N LYS A 607 -1.45 8.58 -40.25
CA LYS A 607 -1.17 7.92 -41.52
C LYS A 607 -1.89 6.57 -41.68
N SER A 608 -2.73 6.20 -40.72
CA SER A 608 -3.49 4.94 -40.79
C SER A 608 -4.43 4.92 -42.00
N ASP A 609 -4.65 3.72 -42.52
CA ASP A 609 -5.63 3.50 -43.58
C ASP A 609 -7.05 3.73 -43.04
N LEU A 610 -7.79 4.63 -43.70
CA LEU A 610 -9.12 5.03 -43.24
C LEU A 610 -10.16 3.91 -43.41
N GLY A 611 -10.02 3.05 -44.42
CA GLY A 611 -10.93 1.92 -44.63
C GLY A 611 -10.76 0.88 -43.53
N ILE A 612 -9.50 0.52 -43.21
CA ILE A 612 -9.23 -0.41 -42.10
C ILE A 612 -9.68 0.18 -40.77
N LEU A 613 -9.42 1.47 -40.52
CA LEU A 613 -9.91 2.15 -39.33
C LEU A 613 -11.43 2.11 -39.25
N HIS A 614 -12.12 2.37 -40.36
CA HIS A 614 -13.58 2.34 -40.43
C HIS A 614 -14.13 0.95 -40.09
N ASP A 615 -13.62 -0.10 -40.73
CA ASP A 615 -14.09 -1.48 -40.51
C ASP A 615 -13.87 -1.91 -39.06
N LYS A 616 -12.66 -1.67 -38.52
CA LYS A 616 -12.31 -2.04 -37.14
C LYS A 616 -13.06 -1.21 -36.12
N SER A 617 -13.27 0.06 -36.42
CA SER A 617 -14.06 0.95 -35.58
C SER A 617 -15.53 0.54 -35.54
N PHE A 618 -16.10 0.15 -36.67
CA PHE A 618 -17.50 -0.30 -36.74
C PHE A 618 -17.66 -1.63 -36.00
N GLU A 619 -16.72 -2.57 -36.19
CA GLU A 619 -16.67 -3.83 -35.45
C GLU A 619 -16.67 -3.59 -33.92
N LEU A 620 -15.88 -2.62 -33.45
CA LEU A 620 -15.85 -2.24 -32.03
C LEU A 620 -17.17 -1.58 -31.60
N TYR A 621 -17.71 -0.65 -32.38
CA TYR A 621 -19.00 0.00 -32.11
C TYR A 621 -20.14 -1.02 -31.95
N SER A 622 -20.26 -1.96 -32.88
CA SER A 622 -21.29 -3.00 -32.85
C SER A 622 -21.20 -3.88 -31.61
N LEU A 623 -19.98 -4.16 -31.16
CA LEU A 623 -19.75 -5.00 -29.99
C LEU A 623 -20.14 -4.32 -28.67
N ILE A 624 -19.77 -3.03 -28.49
CA ILE A 624 -19.78 -2.39 -27.17
C ILE A 624 -20.76 -1.21 -27.02
N LEU A 625 -21.35 -0.70 -28.11
CA LEU A 625 -22.27 0.44 -28.08
C LEU A 625 -23.63 0.14 -28.71
N GLU A 626 -23.66 -0.53 -29.87
CA GLU A 626 -24.82 -0.56 -30.75
C GLU A 626 -26.11 -1.00 -30.03
N SER A 627 -26.06 -2.12 -29.30
CA SER A 627 -27.22 -2.64 -28.55
C SER A 627 -27.78 -1.71 -27.46
N HIS A 628 -27.02 -0.69 -27.08
CA HIS A 628 -27.41 0.29 -26.06
C HIS A 628 -27.95 1.60 -26.64
N LEU A 629 -27.73 1.84 -27.94
CA LEU A 629 -28.12 3.07 -28.63
C LEU A 629 -29.33 2.85 -29.57
N GLN A 630 -29.52 1.63 -30.09
CA GLN A 630 -30.61 1.29 -31.00
C GLN A 630 -32.04 1.56 -30.45
N TYR A 631 -32.22 1.62 -29.13
CA TYR A 631 -33.53 1.80 -28.49
C TYR A 631 -33.83 3.26 -28.09
N SER A 632 -32.95 4.21 -28.43
CA SER A 632 -32.98 5.54 -27.83
C SER A 632 -33.00 6.65 -28.89
N ASN A 633 -34.04 7.48 -28.90
CA ASN A 633 -34.08 8.76 -29.66
C ASN A 633 -33.26 9.87 -28.95
N LYS A 634 -32.27 9.48 -28.14
CA LYS A 634 -31.48 10.38 -27.28
C LYS A 634 -30.42 11.08 -28.12
N LYS A 635 -29.98 12.26 -27.68
CA LYS A 635 -28.99 13.09 -28.37
C LYS A 635 -27.72 13.31 -27.57
N ASN A 636 -27.75 13.09 -26.26
CA ASN A 636 -26.61 13.30 -25.39
C ASN A 636 -26.16 11.94 -24.83
N LEU A 637 -24.88 11.62 -25.02
CA LEU A 637 -24.28 10.38 -24.56
C LEU A 637 -23.22 10.68 -23.49
N ILE A 638 -23.45 10.19 -22.28
CA ILE A 638 -22.50 10.27 -21.17
C ILE A 638 -21.82 8.90 -21.04
N VAL A 639 -20.51 8.85 -21.29
CA VAL A 639 -19.73 7.62 -21.23
C VAL A 639 -18.90 7.61 -19.95
N LEU A 640 -19.04 6.55 -19.15
CA LEU A 640 -18.15 6.24 -18.04
C LEU A 640 -17.26 5.05 -18.43
N PRO A 641 -16.14 5.30 -19.14
CA PRO A 641 -15.26 4.24 -19.60
C PRO A 641 -14.54 3.55 -18.44
N ASP A 642 -13.99 2.37 -18.70
CA ASP A 642 -13.16 1.61 -17.76
C ASP A 642 -12.11 0.78 -18.53
N GLY A 643 -11.03 0.37 -17.85
CA GLY A 643 -9.95 -0.43 -18.42
C GLY A 643 -9.38 0.14 -19.72
N LEU A 644 -9.24 -0.71 -20.74
CA LEU A 644 -8.71 -0.32 -22.05
C LEU A 644 -9.59 0.67 -22.81
N LEU A 645 -10.89 0.73 -22.50
CA LEU A 645 -11.83 1.65 -23.16
C LEU A 645 -11.56 3.12 -22.79
N ASN A 646 -10.81 3.39 -21.71
CA ASN A 646 -10.36 4.74 -21.38
C ASN A 646 -9.49 5.38 -22.48
N TYR A 647 -8.85 4.56 -23.33
CA TYR A 647 -8.00 5.04 -24.41
C TYR A 647 -8.75 5.26 -25.72
N ILE A 648 -10.01 4.84 -25.81
CA ILE A 648 -10.80 4.94 -27.04
C ILE A 648 -11.63 6.23 -27.00
N PRO A 649 -11.45 7.16 -27.94
CA PRO A 649 -12.39 8.26 -28.13
C PRO A 649 -13.67 7.72 -28.79
N PHE A 650 -14.70 7.42 -28.00
CA PHE A 650 -15.99 6.89 -28.48
C PHE A 650 -16.59 7.76 -29.60
N SER A 651 -16.35 9.07 -29.58
CA SER A 651 -16.75 10.02 -30.63
C SER A 651 -16.20 9.69 -32.02
N ALA A 652 -15.02 9.06 -32.09
CA ALA A 652 -14.38 8.66 -33.34
C ALA A 652 -14.84 7.29 -33.84
N LEU A 653 -15.78 6.63 -33.13
CA LEU A 653 -16.28 5.33 -33.58
C LEU A 653 -17.27 5.50 -34.73
N THR A 654 -17.13 4.68 -35.77
CA THR A 654 -18.04 4.64 -36.92
C THR A 654 -19.31 3.87 -36.60
N THR A 655 -20.47 4.41 -36.99
CA THR A 655 -21.81 3.91 -36.60
C THR A 655 -22.50 3.09 -37.70
N ASN A 656 -21.91 3.01 -38.88
CA ASN A 656 -22.49 2.33 -40.04
C ASN A 656 -21.42 1.53 -40.79
N GLU A 657 -21.76 0.34 -41.28
CA GLU A 657 -20.84 -0.50 -42.06
C GLU A 657 -20.46 0.13 -43.41
N SER A 658 -21.40 0.82 -44.06
CA SER A 658 -21.25 1.30 -45.44
C SER A 658 -20.70 2.72 -45.58
N ASN A 659 -20.85 3.55 -44.53
CA ASN A 659 -20.53 4.98 -44.57
C ASN A 659 -19.66 5.38 -43.38
N TYR A 660 -18.71 6.29 -43.60
CA TYR A 660 -17.81 6.86 -42.58
C TYR A 660 -18.49 7.82 -41.58
N ASN A 661 -19.74 7.54 -41.18
CA ASN A 661 -20.45 8.36 -40.21
C ASN A 661 -19.89 8.08 -38.80
N TYR A 662 -19.40 9.13 -38.13
CA TYR A 662 -18.85 9.01 -36.78
C TYR A 662 -19.93 9.25 -35.72
N LEU A 663 -19.77 8.62 -34.55
CA LEU A 663 -20.72 8.73 -33.44
C LEU A 663 -20.94 10.18 -32.98
N LEU A 664 -19.93 11.05 -33.11
CA LEU A 664 -20.03 12.47 -32.80
C LEU A 664 -21.01 13.25 -33.68
N GLU A 665 -21.33 12.73 -34.87
CA GLU A 665 -22.27 13.36 -35.79
C GLU A 665 -23.72 13.15 -35.32
N ASP A 666 -23.96 12.05 -34.61
CA ASP A 666 -25.27 11.66 -34.10
C ASP A 666 -25.49 12.09 -32.63
N TYR A 667 -24.42 12.13 -31.82
CA TYR A 667 -24.51 12.38 -30.37
C TYR A 667 -23.55 13.48 -29.87
N ALA A 668 -24.05 14.30 -28.94
CA ALA A 668 -23.21 15.12 -28.07
C ALA A 668 -22.62 14.24 -26.95
N ILE A 669 -21.32 13.97 -27.04
CA ILE A 669 -20.64 12.99 -26.16
C ILE A 669 -19.90 13.70 -25.04
N SER A 670 -20.05 13.19 -23.83
CA SER A 670 -19.34 13.64 -22.63
C SER A 670 -18.80 12.46 -21.84
N TYR A 671 -17.68 12.66 -21.15
CA TYR A 671 -16.97 11.60 -20.43
C TYR A 671 -16.84 11.95 -18.95
N ALA A 672 -16.98 10.93 -18.09
CA ALA A 672 -16.64 11.07 -16.68
C ALA A 672 -16.04 9.76 -16.15
N ASN A 673 -15.21 9.85 -15.10
CA ASN A 673 -14.57 8.65 -14.52
C ASN A 673 -15.55 7.78 -13.72
N SER A 674 -16.58 8.39 -13.14
CA SER A 674 -17.66 7.69 -12.41
C SER A 674 -18.89 8.59 -12.29
N ALA A 675 -20.05 7.98 -12.07
CA ALA A 675 -21.29 8.72 -11.85
C ALA A 675 -21.22 9.54 -10.55
N THR A 676 -20.61 8.96 -9.52
CA THR A 676 -20.39 9.62 -8.23
C THR A 676 -19.56 10.91 -8.38
N LEU A 677 -18.46 10.86 -9.13
CA LEU A 677 -17.63 12.05 -9.37
C LEU A 677 -18.38 13.09 -10.20
N LEU A 678 -19.12 12.66 -11.22
CA LEU A 678 -19.90 13.54 -12.09
C LEU A 678 -20.88 14.40 -11.27
N LEU A 679 -21.62 13.78 -10.34
CA LEU A 679 -22.54 14.50 -9.45
C LEU A 679 -21.79 15.48 -8.52
N GLN A 680 -20.66 15.07 -7.94
CA GLN A 680 -19.87 15.94 -7.05
C GLN A 680 -19.28 17.16 -7.78
N LEU A 681 -18.90 17.01 -9.06
CA LEU A 681 -18.37 18.13 -9.85
C LEU A 681 -19.45 19.15 -10.18
N GLN A 682 -20.71 18.74 -10.29
CA GLN A 682 -21.84 19.63 -10.54
C GLN A 682 -22.15 20.55 -9.34
N GLU A 683 -21.92 20.09 -8.11
CA GLU A 683 -22.14 20.88 -6.88
C GLU A 683 -21.19 22.08 -6.75
N ARG A 684 -20.13 22.15 -7.56
CA ARG A 684 -19.25 23.32 -7.61
C ARG A 684 -19.99 24.49 -8.24
N LYS A 685 -19.96 25.65 -7.58
CA LYS A 685 -20.46 26.91 -8.14
C LYS A 685 -19.91 27.08 -9.56
N GLN A 686 -20.80 27.32 -10.51
CA GLN A 686 -20.40 27.85 -11.82
C GLN A 686 -19.53 29.08 -11.57
N ASN A 687 -18.24 28.96 -11.89
CA ASN A 687 -17.44 30.15 -12.11
C ASN A 687 -18.00 30.83 -13.36
N ASN A 688 -17.85 32.15 -13.39
CA ASN A 688 -18.14 33.01 -14.53
C ASN A 688 -17.89 32.32 -15.89
N ASN A 689 -18.76 32.58 -16.87
CA ASN A 689 -18.68 32.05 -18.25
C ASN A 689 -17.46 32.56 -19.04
N ASN A 690 -16.38 32.91 -18.36
CA ASN A 690 -15.15 33.42 -18.92
C ASN A 690 -14.16 32.26 -19.11
N VAL A 691 -13.64 32.13 -20.32
CA VAL A 691 -12.61 31.15 -20.69
C VAL A 691 -11.23 31.78 -20.56
N LEU A 692 -10.28 31.05 -20.02
CA LEU A 692 -8.87 31.41 -20.05
C LEU A 692 -8.16 30.47 -21.02
N ALA A 693 -7.82 30.96 -22.21
CA ALA A 693 -7.22 30.16 -23.27
C ALA A 693 -5.69 30.35 -23.31
N PHE A 694 -4.94 29.26 -23.47
CA PHE A 694 -3.49 29.27 -23.57
C PHE A 694 -3.01 28.64 -24.87
N ALA A 695 -2.20 29.36 -25.63
CA ALA A 695 -1.53 28.91 -26.84
C ALA A 695 0.00 29.00 -26.70
N PRO A 696 0.63 28.07 -25.94
CA PRO A 696 2.05 28.11 -25.64
C PRO A 696 2.93 27.87 -26.86
N THR A 697 4.19 28.29 -26.77
CA THR A 697 5.25 27.91 -27.72
C THR A 697 6.35 27.12 -27.03
N PHE A 698 6.90 26.13 -27.73
CA PHE A 698 7.86 25.15 -27.21
C PHE A 698 9.27 25.30 -27.81
N LYS A 699 9.65 26.50 -28.29
CA LYS A 699 10.92 26.73 -29.00
C LYS A 699 12.19 26.27 -28.24
N ASN A 700 12.13 26.17 -26.91
CA ASN A 700 13.25 25.76 -26.04
C ASN A 700 12.99 24.44 -25.27
N SER A 701 12.09 23.57 -25.74
CA SER A 701 11.86 22.26 -25.12
C SER A 701 11.99 21.14 -26.14
N SER A 702 12.02 19.89 -25.66
CA SER A 702 12.00 18.68 -26.48
C SER A 702 10.61 18.37 -27.07
N LEU A 703 9.62 19.25 -26.86
CA LEU A 703 8.24 19.05 -27.32
C LEU A 703 8.05 19.61 -28.74
N LEU A 704 7.19 18.94 -29.51
CA LEU A 704 6.84 19.36 -30.86
C LEU A 704 6.07 20.69 -30.85
N THR A 705 6.24 21.47 -31.92
CA THR A 705 5.46 22.69 -32.14
C THR A 705 3.99 22.35 -32.35
N LEU A 706 3.08 23.14 -31.76
CA LEU A 706 1.64 23.06 -31.98
C LEU A 706 1.23 24.17 -32.97
N PRO A 707 1.20 23.91 -34.29
CA PRO A 707 1.07 24.98 -35.29
C PRO A 707 -0.28 25.70 -35.25
N ASN A 708 -1.35 25.02 -34.82
CA ASN A 708 -2.72 25.54 -34.86
C ASN A 708 -3.25 26.04 -33.52
N ASN A 709 -2.52 25.85 -32.41
CA ASN A 709 -3.06 26.10 -31.07
C ASN A 709 -3.54 27.55 -30.86
N LYS A 710 -2.85 28.54 -31.45
CA LYS A 710 -3.25 29.95 -31.38
C LYS A 710 -4.57 30.19 -32.13
N LYS A 711 -4.71 29.62 -33.32
CA LYS A 711 -5.91 29.77 -34.14
C LYS A 711 -7.10 29.08 -33.47
N GLU A 712 -6.90 27.88 -32.93
CA GLU A 712 -7.91 27.14 -32.17
C GLU A 712 -8.34 27.91 -30.92
N ALA A 713 -7.39 28.43 -30.14
CA ALA A 713 -7.69 29.23 -28.95
C ALA A 713 -8.47 30.52 -29.29
N GLN A 714 -8.16 31.17 -30.42
CA GLN A 714 -8.93 32.31 -30.92
C GLN A 714 -10.35 31.92 -31.35
N GLN A 715 -10.53 30.76 -31.99
CA GLN A 715 -11.85 30.24 -32.36
C GLN A 715 -12.69 29.89 -31.13
N VAL A 716 -12.08 29.34 -30.07
CA VAL A 716 -12.81 29.13 -28.81
C VAL A 716 -13.33 30.47 -28.27
N LEU A 717 -12.51 31.52 -28.28
CA LEU A 717 -12.91 32.85 -27.81
C LEU A 717 -13.89 33.60 -28.74
N SER A 718 -14.17 33.11 -29.95
CA SER A 718 -15.30 33.63 -30.74
C SER A 718 -16.65 33.10 -30.25
N HIS A 719 -16.65 32.01 -29.46
CA HIS A 719 -17.85 31.41 -28.89
C HIS A 719 -18.02 31.68 -27.38
N PHE A 720 -16.94 32.04 -26.69
CA PHE A 720 -16.93 32.28 -25.25
C PHE A 720 -16.19 33.58 -24.89
N SER A 721 -16.74 34.36 -23.95
CA SER A 721 -16.02 35.51 -23.37
C SER A 721 -14.75 35.03 -22.67
N GLY A 722 -13.65 35.78 -22.71
CA GLY A 722 -12.42 35.33 -22.07
C GLY A 722 -11.15 36.01 -22.53
N ASP A 723 -10.03 35.56 -21.96
CA ASP A 723 -8.68 36.06 -22.25
C ASP A 723 -7.83 35.01 -22.96
N LEU A 724 -6.98 35.45 -23.89
CA LEU A 724 -5.99 34.61 -24.59
C LEU A 724 -4.57 34.97 -24.16
N TYR A 725 -3.85 33.98 -23.66
CA TYR A 725 -2.39 34.03 -23.53
C TYR A 725 -1.79 33.23 -24.69
N SER A 726 -0.82 33.80 -25.42
CA SER A 726 -0.16 33.11 -26.53
C SER A 726 1.34 33.35 -26.57
N GLY A 727 2.08 32.43 -27.17
CA GLY A 727 3.54 32.52 -27.27
C GLY A 727 4.20 32.49 -25.90
N ILE A 728 5.11 33.43 -25.63
CA ILE A 728 5.83 33.55 -24.37
C ILE A 728 4.87 33.82 -23.20
N GLY A 729 3.79 34.58 -23.42
CA GLY A 729 2.81 34.88 -22.36
C GLY A 729 2.04 33.65 -21.88
N ALA A 730 2.02 32.57 -22.66
CA ALA A 730 1.43 31.28 -22.29
C ALA A 730 2.47 30.21 -21.93
N SER A 731 3.76 30.54 -22.01
CA SER A 731 4.86 29.61 -21.76
C SER A 731 5.59 30.01 -20.47
N LEU A 732 5.69 29.09 -19.50
CA LEU A 732 6.61 29.23 -18.38
C LEU A 732 8.05 29.06 -18.86
N GLY A 733 8.66 30.15 -19.34
CA GLY A 733 10.10 30.19 -19.54
C GLY A 733 10.79 30.34 -18.19
N LYS A 734 11.73 29.44 -17.87
CA LYS A 734 12.81 29.81 -16.95
C LYS A 734 13.49 31.04 -17.57
N VAL A 735 13.36 32.18 -16.91
CA VAL A 735 14.34 33.28 -17.06
C VAL A 735 15.67 32.80 -16.51
#